data_AF-A0A2Y9NA99-F1
#
_entry.id   AF-A0A2Y9NA99-F1
#
_cell.length_a   1.000
_cell.length_b   1.000
_cell.length_c   1.000
_cell.angle_alpha   90.00
_cell.angle_beta   90.00
_cell.angle_gamma   90.00
#
_symmetry.space_group_name_H-M   'P 1'
#
loop_
_entity.id
_entity.type
_entity.pdbx_description
1 polymer ?
#
loop_
_entity_poly.entity_id
_entity_poly.type
_entity_poly.pdbx_seq_one_letter_code
_entity_poly.pdbx_strand_id
1 'polypeptide(L)'
;MAARSLRLLTTLLAVATAACRAEAESEAEWDMTAPDLLFAEGTAAYARGDWAGVVLSMERALRSRAALRALRLRCRTRCAADLPWELDPDSPPSLAQASGAAALHDLRFFGGLLRRAACLRRCLGPSATHSLSEELELEFSKRSPYNYLQVAYFKINKLEKAVAAAHTFFVGNPEHMEMRQNLDYYQTMSGVKEADFKDLEAKPHMHEFRLGVRLYSEEQLQEAVPHLETALREYFAADEECRALCEGPYDYDGYNYLEYNADLFQAITDHYVQVLSCKQNCVTELASHPGREKPFEDFLPSHYDYLQFAYYNIGNYTQAIECAKTYLLFFPNDEVMSQNLAYYTAMLGEEQARSIGPRESAQEYHQRSLLEKELLFFAYDVFGIPFVDPDSWTPEEVIPKRLQEKQKSERETAARISQEIGNLMKEIETLVEEKTKESLDVNRLTQEGGPLLYDGIRLTMTSKVLNGSQRVVMDGVISEDECRELQRLTNAAATLGDGYRGQTSPHTPSEKFYGVTVFKALKLGQEGKVPLQSAHLYYNVTEKVRRVMASYFHLDSPLYFSYSHLVCRTAIEEAQAERKDGSHPVHVDNCILNAEALVCIKEPPAYTFRDYSAILYLNADFDGGNLFFTELDAKTVTAEVQPQCGRAVGFSSGTENPHGVKAVTRGQRCAIALWFTLDARHSERDRVQADDLVKMLFSPEETDLPHEQPQEAQEGPPKPVQGSVSSSESGHKDEL
;
A
#
# COMPACT_ATOMS: atom_id res chain seq x y z
N MET A 1 37.72 -47.40 29.14
CA MET A 1 37.07 -47.17 27.82
C MET A 1 36.19 -45.92 27.84
N ALA A 2 35.32 -45.71 28.84
CA ALA A 2 34.47 -44.52 28.96
C ALA A 2 35.21 -43.16 28.87
N ALA A 3 36.39 -43.01 29.48
CA ALA A 3 37.18 -41.77 29.41
C ALA A 3 37.77 -41.48 28.01
N ARG A 4 38.00 -42.51 27.19
CA ARG A 4 38.43 -42.34 25.78
C ARG A 4 37.24 -41.97 24.89
N SER A 5 36.07 -42.57 25.14
CA SER A 5 34.83 -42.24 24.43
C SER A 5 34.37 -40.82 24.71
N LEU A 6 34.48 -40.35 25.96
CA LEU A 6 34.12 -38.98 26.33
C LEU A 6 35.07 -37.96 25.70
N ARG A 7 36.39 -38.25 25.66
CA ARG A 7 37.36 -37.42 24.96
C ARG A 7 37.09 -37.36 23.46
N LEU A 8 36.75 -38.49 22.84
CA LEU A 8 36.37 -38.54 21.43
C LEU A 8 35.12 -37.69 21.14
N LEU A 9 34.10 -37.78 22.00
CA LEU A 9 32.88 -36.99 21.88
C LEU A 9 33.16 -35.49 22.02
N THR A 10 33.98 -35.10 23.01
CA THR A 10 34.35 -33.69 23.19
C THR A 10 35.21 -33.16 22.05
N THR A 11 36.08 -33.99 21.46
CA THR A 11 36.84 -33.60 20.27
C THR A 11 35.97 -33.54 19.02
N LEU A 12 34.97 -34.42 18.88
CA LEU A 12 34.01 -34.38 17.78
C LEU A 12 33.08 -33.17 17.89
N LEU A 13 32.63 -32.79 19.10
CA LEU A 13 31.89 -31.56 19.33
C LEU A 13 32.75 -30.31 19.09
N ALA A 14 34.03 -30.33 19.50
CA ALA A 14 34.96 -29.23 19.26
C ALA A 14 35.29 -29.07 17.77
N VAL A 15 35.41 -30.18 17.02
CA VAL A 15 35.62 -30.17 15.57
C VAL A 15 34.35 -29.77 14.83
N ALA A 16 33.16 -30.19 15.27
CA ALA A 16 31.89 -29.75 14.68
C ALA A 16 31.61 -28.26 14.93
N THR A 17 31.91 -27.76 16.15
CA THR A 17 31.79 -26.33 16.47
C THR A 17 32.85 -25.48 15.79
N ALA A 18 34.07 -26.00 15.60
CA ALA A 18 35.10 -25.36 14.79
C ALA A 18 34.80 -25.42 13.30
N ALA A 19 34.14 -26.47 12.80
CA ALA A 19 33.68 -26.58 11.41
C ALA A 19 32.49 -25.65 11.14
N CYS A 20 31.50 -25.54 12.04
CA CYS A 20 30.45 -24.53 11.93
C CYS A 20 30.98 -23.10 12.07
N ARG A 21 31.99 -22.85 12.91
CA ARG A 21 32.68 -21.56 12.97
C ARG A 21 33.50 -21.28 11.71
N ALA A 22 34.17 -22.28 11.15
CA ALA A 22 34.94 -22.13 9.92
C ALA A 22 34.02 -21.99 8.68
N GLU A 23 32.84 -22.61 8.66
CA GLU A 23 31.82 -22.35 7.63
C GLU A 23 31.29 -20.93 7.77
N ALA A 24 30.93 -20.49 9.00
CA ALA A 24 30.48 -19.12 9.27
C ALA A 24 31.57 -18.04 9.08
N GLU A 25 32.85 -18.38 9.28
CA GLU A 25 34.00 -17.50 9.04
C GLU A 25 34.48 -17.57 7.58
N SER A 26 34.19 -18.65 6.83
CA SER A 26 34.44 -18.72 5.38
C SER A 26 33.36 -18.01 4.54
N GLU A 27 32.16 -17.81 5.08
CA GLU A 27 31.15 -16.92 4.50
C GLU A 27 31.46 -15.42 4.75
N ALA A 28 32.46 -15.10 5.57
CA ALA A 28 32.79 -13.73 5.96
C ALA A 28 33.66 -12.96 4.95
N GLU A 29 33.97 -13.54 3.79
CA GLU A 29 34.71 -12.90 2.69
C GLU A 29 33.79 -12.68 1.47
N TRP A 30 32.59 -12.13 1.71
CA TRP A 30 31.66 -11.77 0.63
C TRP A 30 31.84 -10.31 0.25
N ASP A 31 31.96 -10.06 -1.05
CA ASP A 31 31.89 -8.72 -1.65
C ASP A 31 30.56 -8.08 -1.24
N MET A 32 30.61 -7.19 -0.24
CA MET A 32 29.48 -6.54 0.45
C MET A 32 28.83 -5.46 -0.43
N THR A 33 28.64 -5.77 -1.71
CA THR A 33 27.95 -4.88 -2.63
C THR A 33 26.47 -4.83 -2.27
N ALA A 34 25.90 -3.63 -2.18
CA ALA A 34 24.49 -3.44 -1.85
C ALA A 34 23.59 -4.17 -2.86
N PRO A 35 22.51 -4.86 -2.40
CA PRO A 35 21.59 -5.56 -3.29
C PRO A 35 21.04 -4.65 -4.41
N ASP A 36 20.80 -3.37 -4.10
CA ASP A 36 20.32 -2.36 -5.04
C ASP A 36 21.24 -2.17 -6.24
N LEU A 37 22.54 -2.05 -5.99
CA LEU A 37 23.53 -1.87 -7.05
C LEU A 37 23.58 -3.11 -7.95
N LEU A 38 23.60 -4.30 -7.35
CA LEU A 38 23.68 -5.56 -8.07
C LEU A 38 22.44 -5.81 -8.92
N PHE A 39 21.26 -5.45 -8.42
CA PHE A 39 20.03 -5.55 -9.20
C PHE A 39 20.03 -4.56 -10.38
N ALA A 40 20.47 -3.32 -10.16
CA ALA A 40 20.62 -2.31 -11.21
C ALA A 40 21.63 -2.74 -12.29
N GLU A 41 22.76 -3.32 -11.90
CA GLU A 41 23.73 -3.90 -12.83
C GLU A 41 23.14 -5.06 -13.64
N GLY A 42 22.36 -5.93 -12.99
CA GLY A 42 21.70 -7.06 -13.64
C GLY A 42 20.66 -6.62 -14.68
N THR A 43 19.84 -5.62 -14.35
CA THR A 43 18.87 -5.06 -15.31
C THR A 43 19.55 -4.35 -16.47
N ALA A 44 20.64 -3.61 -16.21
CA ALA A 44 21.44 -2.98 -17.25
C ALA A 44 22.13 -4.02 -18.17
N ALA A 45 22.60 -5.14 -17.61
CA ALA A 45 23.15 -6.25 -18.39
C ALA A 45 22.07 -6.91 -19.27
N TYR A 46 20.85 -7.05 -18.74
CA TYR A 46 19.70 -7.59 -19.47
C TYR A 46 19.36 -6.72 -20.68
N ALA A 47 19.32 -5.40 -20.50
CA ALA A 47 19.06 -4.44 -21.58
C ALA A 47 20.11 -4.49 -22.70
N ARG A 48 21.36 -4.86 -22.39
CA ARG A 48 22.43 -5.03 -23.38
C ARG A 48 22.52 -6.44 -23.98
N GLY A 49 21.68 -7.38 -23.55
CA GLY A 49 21.76 -8.79 -23.95
C GLY A 49 22.99 -9.54 -23.42
N ASP A 50 23.62 -9.03 -22.36
CA ASP A 50 24.73 -9.69 -21.68
C ASP A 50 24.21 -10.72 -20.66
N TRP A 51 23.84 -11.90 -21.16
CA TRP A 51 23.22 -12.95 -20.35
C TRP A 51 24.12 -13.46 -19.21
N ALA A 52 25.44 -13.49 -19.43
CA ALA A 52 26.38 -13.88 -18.38
C ALA A 52 26.44 -12.82 -17.27
N GLY A 53 26.45 -11.53 -17.64
CA GLY A 53 26.34 -10.42 -16.71
C GLY A 53 25.04 -10.43 -15.90
N VAL A 54 23.90 -10.73 -16.54
CA VAL A 54 22.60 -10.87 -15.83
C VAL A 54 22.69 -11.94 -14.75
N VAL A 55 23.16 -13.15 -15.11
CA VAL A 55 23.27 -14.26 -14.15
C VAL A 55 24.18 -13.88 -13.00
N LEU A 56 25.35 -13.30 -13.29
CA LEU A 56 26.30 -12.90 -12.25
C LEU A 56 25.69 -11.88 -11.28
N SER A 57 25.13 -10.80 -11.81
CA SER A 57 24.62 -9.69 -10.98
C SER A 57 23.33 -10.07 -10.24
N MET A 58 22.38 -10.77 -10.89
CA MET A 58 21.13 -11.18 -10.23
C MET A 58 21.33 -12.27 -9.16
N GLU A 59 22.18 -13.28 -9.41
CA GLU A 59 22.50 -14.26 -8.36
C GLU A 59 23.23 -13.58 -7.18
N ARG A 60 24.12 -12.63 -7.45
CA ARG A 60 24.78 -11.85 -6.39
C ARG A 60 23.78 -10.99 -5.62
N ALA A 61 22.80 -10.37 -6.30
CA ALA A 61 21.78 -9.55 -5.67
C ALA A 61 20.94 -10.38 -4.69
N LEU A 62 20.49 -11.58 -5.11
CA LEU A 62 19.77 -12.53 -4.26
C LEU A 62 20.61 -12.95 -3.04
N ARG A 63 21.89 -13.32 -3.24
CA ARG A 63 22.79 -13.68 -2.14
C ARG A 63 23.03 -12.51 -1.18
N SER A 64 23.23 -11.30 -1.70
CA SER A 64 23.45 -10.10 -0.90
C SER A 64 22.21 -9.75 -0.05
N ARG A 65 20.99 -9.85 -0.61
CA ARG A 65 19.74 -9.69 0.15
C ARG A 65 19.62 -10.74 1.25
N ALA A 66 19.88 -12.02 0.95
CA ALA A 66 19.85 -13.09 1.94
C ALA A 66 20.86 -12.86 3.07
N ALA A 67 22.08 -12.45 2.73
CA ALA A 67 23.12 -12.11 3.70
C ALA A 67 22.73 -10.92 4.59
N LEU A 68 22.10 -9.89 4.02
CA LEU A 68 21.59 -8.74 4.77
C LEU A 68 20.47 -9.15 5.74
N ARG A 69 19.52 -9.98 5.30
CA ARG A 69 18.48 -10.55 6.17
C ARG A 69 19.10 -11.36 7.31
N ALA A 70 20.05 -12.25 7.00
CA ALA A 70 20.75 -13.08 7.99
C ALA A 70 21.56 -12.25 8.99
N LEU A 71 22.23 -11.18 8.55
CA LEU A 71 22.92 -10.23 9.43
C LEU A 71 21.94 -9.57 10.40
N ARG A 72 20.82 -9.02 9.89
CA ARG A 72 19.79 -8.37 10.72
C ARG A 72 19.23 -9.33 11.76
N LEU A 73 18.84 -10.52 11.32
CA LEU A 73 18.31 -11.56 12.19
C LEU A 73 19.31 -11.93 13.29
N ARG A 74 20.53 -12.32 12.92
CA ARG A 74 21.60 -12.70 13.86
C ARG A 74 21.90 -11.59 14.87
N CYS A 75 21.94 -10.34 14.42
CA CYS A 75 22.20 -9.21 15.32
C CYS A 75 21.06 -9.01 16.32
N ARG A 76 19.80 -9.07 15.88
CA ARG A 76 18.65 -8.87 16.74
C ARG A 76 18.47 -10.00 17.74
N THR A 77 18.55 -11.24 17.30
CA THR A 77 18.43 -12.41 18.19
C THR A 77 19.56 -12.47 19.21
N ARG A 78 20.82 -12.28 18.77
CA ARG A 78 21.97 -12.29 19.68
C ARG A 78 21.93 -11.14 20.68
N CYS A 79 21.64 -9.91 20.24
CA CYS A 79 21.56 -8.78 21.16
C CYS A 79 20.39 -8.91 22.14
N ALA A 80 19.29 -9.57 21.75
CA ALA A 80 18.20 -9.87 22.66
C ALA A 80 18.58 -10.94 23.70
N ALA A 81 19.28 -11.99 23.29
CA ALA A 81 19.74 -13.07 24.16
C ALA A 81 20.87 -12.65 25.12
N ASP A 82 21.83 -11.84 24.65
CA ASP A 82 22.96 -11.35 25.46
C ASP A 82 22.52 -10.28 26.48
N LEU A 83 21.39 -9.60 26.22
CA LEU A 83 20.84 -8.52 27.05
C LEU A 83 19.34 -8.75 27.26
N PRO A 84 18.94 -9.78 28.04
CA PRO A 84 17.54 -10.00 28.38
C PRO A 84 17.01 -8.83 29.22
N TRP A 85 15.70 -8.60 29.19
CA TRP A 85 15.06 -7.66 30.09
C TRP A 85 15.19 -8.21 31.52
N GLU A 86 15.87 -7.50 32.42
CA GLU A 86 16.00 -7.91 33.81
C GLU A 86 14.61 -7.88 34.49
N LEU A 87 14.03 -9.06 34.74
CA LEU A 87 12.94 -9.23 35.69
C LEU A 87 13.59 -9.34 37.07
N ASP A 88 13.41 -8.33 37.93
CA ASP A 88 13.90 -8.39 39.32
C ASP A 88 12.93 -9.28 40.13
N PRO A 89 13.27 -10.54 40.46
CA PRO A 89 12.32 -11.47 41.08
C PRO A 89 12.18 -11.26 42.59
N ASP A 90 13.09 -10.50 43.22
CA ASP A 90 13.29 -10.48 44.69
C ASP A 90 13.06 -9.10 45.34
N SER A 91 12.37 -8.17 44.67
CA SER A 91 12.02 -6.88 45.26
C SER A 91 10.57 -6.85 45.75
N PRO A 92 10.26 -7.18 47.03
CA PRO A 92 8.94 -6.89 47.57
C PRO A 92 8.73 -5.37 47.60
N PRO A 93 7.54 -4.84 47.23
CA PRO A 93 7.26 -3.43 47.37
C PRO A 93 7.19 -3.09 48.86
N SER A 94 8.31 -2.59 49.39
CA SER A 94 8.28 -1.82 50.62
C SER A 94 7.44 -0.57 50.35
N LEU A 95 6.21 -0.56 50.85
CA LEU A 95 5.23 0.54 50.77
C LEU A 95 5.78 1.88 51.31
N ALA A 96 6.99 1.91 51.87
CA ALA A 96 7.65 3.10 52.40
C ALA A 96 8.64 3.79 51.41
N GLN A 97 8.91 3.24 50.22
CA GLN A 97 9.87 3.81 49.24
C GLN A 97 9.32 3.97 47.81
N ALA A 98 8.00 4.15 47.67
CA ALA A 98 7.30 4.06 46.38
C ALA A 98 7.81 5.00 45.26
N SER A 99 8.21 6.24 45.57
CA SER A 99 8.64 7.19 44.52
C SER A 99 10.07 6.94 44.02
N GLY A 100 10.99 6.55 44.91
CA GLY A 100 12.37 6.20 44.53
C GLY A 100 12.46 4.86 43.81
N ALA A 101 11.64 3.88 44.21
CA ALA A 101 11.59 2.57 43.56
C ALA A 101 11.07 2.64 42.12
N ALA A 102 10.05 3.47 41.85
CA ALA A 102 9.51 3.67 40.49
C ALA A 102 10.55 4.31 39.54
N ALA A 103 11.21 5.38 39.98
CA ALA A 103 12.26 6.03 39.19
C ALA A 103 13.45 5.10 38.89
N LEU A 104 13.81 4.22 39.84
CA LEU A 104 14.84 3.21 39.63
C LEU A 104 14.42 2.14 38.62
N HIS A 105 13.15 1.74 38.60
CA HIS A 105 12.62 0.81 37.61
C HIS A 105 12.70 1.38 36.19
N ASP A 106 12.26 2.63 35.99
CA ASP A 106 12.32 3.30 34.68
C ASP A 106 13.77 3.43 34.18
N LEU A 107 14.68 3.84 35.07
CA LEU A 107 16.11 3.95 34.73
C LEU A 107 16.74 2.60 34.37
N ARG A 108 16.32 1.49 35.01
CA ARG A 108 16.77 0.14 34.65
C ARG A 108 16.25 -0.27 33.28
N PHE A 109 14.97 -0.03 33.00
CA PHE A 109 14.37 -0.31 31.69
C PHE A 109 15.09 0.44 30.56
N PHE A 110 15.19 1.78 30.68
CA PHE A 110 15.88 2.59 29.67
C PHE A 110 17.38 2.27 29.61
N GLY A 111 18.01 1.90 30.72
CA GLY A 111 19.37 1.39 30.75
C GLY A 111 19.53 0.11 29.91
N GLY A 112 18.60 -0.83 30.02
CA GLY A 112 18.52 -2.03 29.17
C GLY A 112 18.34 -1.69 27.70
N LEU A 113 17.40 -0.77 27.39
CA LEU A 113 17.13 -0.28 26.04
C LEU A 113 18.40 0.31 25.38
N LEU A 114 19.11 1.19 26.09
CA LEU A 114 20.34 1.81 25.60
C LEU A 114 21.45 0.78 25.32
N ARG A 115 21.60 -0.24 26.18
CA ARG A 115 22.57 -1.32 25.96
C ARG A 115 22.20 -2.16 24.73
N ARG A 116 20.92 -2.50 24.56
CA ARG A 116 20.45 -3.27 23.40
C ARG A 116 20.64 -2.46 22.11
N ALA A 117 20.31 -1.16 22.12
CA ALA A 117 20.57 -0.26 20.99
C ALA A 117 22.06 -0.16 20.64
N ALA A 118 22.94 -0.05 21.64
CA ALA A 118 24.39 -0.04 21.43
C ALA A 118 24.91 -1.37 20.84
N CYS A 119 24.38 -2.51 21.29
CA CYS A 119 24.67 -3.83 20.74
C CYS A 119 24.28 -3.90 19.26
N LEU A 120 23.06 -3.51 18.91
CA LEU A 120 22.55 -3.52 17.53
C LEU A 120 23.37 -2.62 16.61
N ARG A 121 23.67 -1.38 17.05
CA ARG A 121 24.51 -0.45 16.28
C ARG A 121 25.90 -1.01 16.00
N ARG A 122 26.50 -1.69 16.97
CA ARG A 122 27.81 -2.34 16.80
C ARG A 122 27.74 -3.55 15.87
N CYS A 123 26.67 -4.34 15.97
CA CYS A 123 26.52 -5.58 15.21
C CYS A 123 26.18 -5.32 13.74
N LEU A 124 25.28 -4.37 13.45
CA LEU A 124 24.83 -4.06 12.10
C LEU A 124 25.85 -3.27 11.28
N GLY A 125 26.77 -2.54 11.94
CA GLY A 125 27.77 -1.72 11.25
C GLY A 125 27.17 -0.47 10.56
N PRO A 126 27.92 0.22 9.69
CA PRO A 126 27.47 1.43 9.01
C PRO A 126 26.39 1.15 7.95
N SER A 127 25.33 1.97 7.92
CA SER A 127 24.16 1.75 7.05
C SER A 127 24.44 1.78 5.54
N ALA A 128 25.50 2.48 5.10
CA ALA A 128 25.79 2.69 3.68
C ALA A 128 26.23 1.43 2.91
N THR A 129 26.65 0.37 3.61
CA THR A 129 27.08 -0.90 2.97
C THR A 129 25.93 -1.86 2.69
N HIS A 130 24.69 -1.48 3.05
CA HIS A 130 23.54 -2.39 3.16
C HIS A 130 22.21 -1.76 2.72
N SER A 131 22.24 -0.75 1.86
CA SER A 131 21.01 -0.12 1.39
C SER A 131 20.19 -1.11 0.56
N LEU A 132 18.93 -1.26 0.96
CA LEU A 132 17.89 -1.93 0.19
C LEU A 132 16.67 -1.03 0.26
N SER A 133 16.28 -0.45 -0.89
CA SER A 133 15.09 0.41 -0.95
C SER A 133 13.82 -0.43 -0.76
N GLU A 134 12.75 0.20 -0.26
CA GLU A 134 11.45 -0.46 -0.11
C GLU A 134 10.89 -0.92 -1.47
N GLU A 135 11.07 -0.10 -2.51
CA GLU A 135 10.70 -0.47 -3.89
C GLU A 135 11.41 -1.74 -4.35
N LEU A 136 12.70 -1.87 -4.05
CA LEU A 136 13.43 -3.07 -4.45
C LEU A 136 13.12 -4.26 -3.55
N GLU A 137 12.87 -4.06 -2.25
CA GLU A 137 12.35 -5.12 -1.37
C GLU A 137 11.03 -5.68 -1.92
N LEU A 138 10.15 -4.83 -2.48
CA LEU A 138 8.94 -5.26 -3.16
C LEU A 138 9.24 -6.08 -4.42
N GLU A 139 10.20 -5.66 -5.26
CA GLU A 139 10.60 -6.44 -6.45
C GLU A 139 11.19 -7.81 -6.09
N PHE A 140 11.96 -7.88 -5.02
CA PHE A 140 12.43 -9.16 -4.50
C PHE A 140 11.28 -10.01 -3.92
N SER A 141 10.32 -9.39 -3.24
CA SER A 141 9.14 -10.08 -2.69
C SER A 141 8.23 -10.62 -3.80
N LYS A 142 8.14 -9.93 -4.94
CA LYS A 142 7.52 -10.41 -6.19
C LYS A 142 8.37 -11.42 -6.94
N ARG A 143 9.56 -11.78 -6.44
CA ARG A 143 10.49 -12.72 -7.08
C ARG A 143 10.98 -12.25 -8.46
N SER A 144 10.94 -10.95 -8.76
CA SER A 144 11.35 -10.37 -10.05
C SER A 144 12.76 -10.76 -10.54
N PRO A 145 13.80 -10.93 -9.69
CA PRO A 145 15.11 -11.43 -10.14
C PRO A 145 15.03 -12.74 -10.92
N TYR A 146 14.09 -13.62 -10.57
CA TYR A 146 13.94 -14.92 -11.23
C TYR A 146 13.35 -14.79 -12.65
N ASN A 147 12.57 -13.75 -12.93
CA ASN A 147 12.10 -13.46 -14.28
C ASN A 147 13.27 -13.07 -15.21
N TYR A 148 14.26 -12.33 -14.70
CA TYR A 148 15.49 -12.05 -15.46
C TYR A 148 16.38 -13.29 -15.60
N LEU A 149 16.55 -14.04 -14.50
CA LEU A 149 17.40 -15.23 -14.47
C LEU A 149 16.90 -16.33 -15.42
N GLN A 150 15.59 -16.56 -15.53
CA GLN A 150 15.08 -17.63 -16.39
C GLN A 150 15.46 -17.40 -17.87
N VAL A 151 15.30 -16.17 -18.36
CA VAL A 151 15.70 -15.81 -19.74
C VAL A 151 17.22 -15.94 -19.90
N ALA A 152 17.99 -15.40 -18.96
CA ALA A 152 19.44 -15.42 -19.04
C ALA A 152 20.00 -16.86 -19.04
N TYR A 153 19.49 -17.73 -18.15
CA TYR A 153 19.85 -19.15 -18.12
C TYR A 153 19.48 -19.88 -19.39
N PHE A 154 18.30 -19.61 -19.94
CA PHE A 154 17.88 -20.18 -21.20
C PHE A 154 18.83 -19.80 -22.34
N LYS A 155 19.20 -18.52 -22.44
CA LYS A 155 20.11 -18.00 -23.48
C LYS A 155 21.53 -18.54 -23.40
N ILE A 156 21.99 -18.97 -22.22
CA ILE A 156 23.30 -19.63 -22.02
C ILE A 156 23.20 -21.16 -21.93
N ASN A 157 22.08 -21.76 -22.35
CA ASN A 157 21.84 -23.20 -22.42
C ASN A 157 21.94 -23.92 -21.05
N LYS A 158 21.51 -23.28 -19.97
CA LYS A 158 21.36 -23.87 -18.63
C LYS A 158 19.89 -24.15 -18.32
N LEU A 159 19.31 -25.12 -19.03
CA LEU A 159 17.87 -25.39 -18.99
C LEU A 159 17.32 -25.69 -17.58
N GLU A 160 17.95 -26.56 -16.80
CA GLU A 160 17.51 -26.87 -15.42
C GLU A 160 17.36 -25.59 -14.57
N LYS A 161 18.35 -24.70 -14.64
CA LYS A 161 18.32 -23.43 -13.89
C LYS A 161 17.27 -22.47 -14.43
N ALA A 162 17.04 -22.46 -15.74
CA ALA A 162 16.00 -21.63 -16.37
C ALA A 162 14.61 -22.05 -15.89
N VAL A 163 14.34 -23.37 -15.88
CA VAL A 163 13.07 -23.95 -15.41
C VAL A 163 12.84 -23.64 -13.94
N ALA A 164 13.85 -23.85 -13.09
CA ALA A 164 13.74 -23.54 -11.66
C ALA A 164 13.47 -22.05 -11.40
N ALA A 165 14.14 -21.15 -12.12
CA ALA A 165 13.90 -19.71 -12.01
C ALA A 165 12.50 -19.33 -12.50
N ALA A 166 12.06 -19.86 -13.65
CA ALA A 166 10.72 -19.62 -14.18
C ALA A 166 9.63 -20.11 -13.20
N HIS A 167 9.80 -21.31 -12.65
CA HIS A 167 8.87 -21.88 -11.68
C HIS A 167 8.84 -21.05 -10.39
N THR A 168 10.00 -20.64 -9.87
CA THR A 168 10.10 -19.77 -8.69
C THR A 168 9.34 -18.46 -8.87
N PHE A 169 9.51 -17.79 -10.03
CA PHE A 169 8.78 -16.56 -10.35
C PHE A 169 7.28 -16.81 -10.49
N PHE A 170 6.87 -17.87 -11.20
CA PHE A 170 5.47 -18.20 -11.42
C PHE A 170 4.73 -18.52 -10.13
N VAL A 171 5.36 -19.24 -9.20
CA VAL A 171 4.78 -19.50 -7.88
C VAL A 171 4.43 -18.18 -7.19
N GLY A 172 5.34 -17.20 -7.23
CA GLY A 172 5.11 -15.82 -6.76
C GLY A 172 4.03 -15.03 -7.51
N ASN A 173 3.80 -15.35 -8.78
CA ASN A 173 3.01 -14.57 -9.73
C ASN A 173 2.15 -15.49 -10.61
N PRO A 174 1.15 -16.20 -10.04
CA PRO A 174 0.38 -17.24 -10.74
C PRO A 174 -0.41 -16.72 -11.95
N GLU A 175 -0.77 -15.44 -11.92
CA GLU A 175 -1.53 -14.76 -12.99
C GLU A 175 -0.64 -14.24 -14.14
N HIS A 176 0.67 -14.43 -14.06
CA HIS A 176 1.60 -13.96 -15.09
C HIS A 176 1.54 -14.85 -16.35
N MET A 177 0.68 -14.47 -17.30
CA MET A 177 0.38 -15.24 -18.52
C MET A 177 1.62 -15.64 -19.34
N GLU A 178 2.57 -14.72 -19.55
CA GLU A 178 3.79 -15.04 -20.32
C GLU A 178 4.66 -16.08 -19.62
N MET A 179 4.67 -16.10 -18.28
CA MET A 179 5.47 -17.08 -17.55
C MET A 179 4.83 -18.45 -17.62
N ARG A 180 3.50 -18.51 -17.57
CA ARG A 180 2.74 -19.75 -17.79
C ARG A 180 3.10 -20.37 -19.14
N GLN A 181 3.09 -19.56 -20.20
CA GLN A 181 3.50 -20.00 -21.54
C GLN A 181 4.96 -20.47 -21.60
N ASN A 182 5.88 -19.76 -20.92
CA ASN A 182 7.29 -20.18 -20.84
C ASN A 182 7.45 -21.54 -20.14
N LEU A 183 6.71 -21.78 -19.06
CA LEU A 183 6.72 -23.06 -18.35
C LEU A 183 6.15 -24.19 -19.21
N ASP A 184 5.02 -23.96 -19.89
CA ASP A 184 4.44 -24.92 -20.83
C ASP A 184 5.45 -25.25 -21.94
N TYR A 185 6.14 -24.24 -22.48
CA TYR A 185 7.19 -24.44 -23.45
C TYR A 185 8.34 -25.30 -22.89
N TYR A 186 8.84 -24.98 -21.69
CA TYR A 186 9.90 -25.76 -21.05
C TYR A 186 9.52 -27.23 -20.82
N GLN A 187 8.26 -27.52 -20.47
CA GLN A 187 7.77 -28.89 -20.30
C GLN A 187 7.89 -29.72 -21.59
N THR A 188 7.82 -29.08 -22.76
CA THR A 188 7.95 -29.77 -24.06
C THR A 188 9.39 -29.97 -24.51
N MET A 189 10.37 -29.35 -23.85
CA MET A 189 11.76 -29.40 -24.27
C MET A 189 12.46 -30.71 -23.89
N SER A 190 13.19 -31.29 -24.84
CA SER A 190 14.03 -32.46 -24.58
C SER A 190 15.15 -32.13 -23.58
N GLY A 191 15.20 -32.85 -22.47
CA GLY A 191 16.21 -32.68 -21.42
C GLY A 191 15.70 -31.97 -20.16
N VAL A 192 14.48 -31.43 -20.17
CA VAL A 192 13.80 -30.94 -18.97
C VAL A 192 13.10 -32.10 -18.25
N LYS A 193 13.23 -32.15 -16.93
CA LYS A 193 12.60 -33.15 -16.05
C LYS A 193 11.60 -32.48 -15.12
N GLU A 194 10.64 -33.24 -14.62
CA GLU A 194 9.68 -32.77 -13.61
C GLU A 194 10.39 -32.21 -12.35
N ALA A 195 11.51 -32.82 -11.95
CA ALA A 195 12.32 -32.37 -10.82
C ALA A 195 13.00 -30.99 -11.02
N ASP A 196 13.03 -30.46 -12.25
CA ASP A 196 13.61 -29.15 -12.54
C ASP A 196 12.65 -28.01 -12.15
N PHE A 197 11.34 -28.29 -12.00
CA PHE A 197 10.29 -27.36 -11.57
C PHE A 197 10.29 -27.20 -10.04
N LYS A 198 11.38 -26.64 -9.51
CA LYS A 198 11.57 -26.37 -8.09
C LYS A 198 11.34 -24.91 -7.76
N ASP A 199 10.62 -24.64 -6.66
CA ASP A 199 10.58 -23.31 -6.07
C ASP A 199 11.85 -23.10 -5.22
N LEU A 200 12.71 -22.18 -5.65
CA LEU A 200 13.98 -21.86 -4.98
C LEU A 200 13.79 -21.00 -3.72
N GLU A 201 12.59 -20.47 -3.49
CA GLU A 201 12.23 -19.71 -2.30
C GLU A 201 11.12 -20.40 -1.48
N ALA A 202 10.99 -21.72 -1.60
CA ALA A 202 10.03 -22.49 -0.81
C ALA A 202 10.31 -22.34 0.69
N LYS A 203 9.30 -21.93 1.47
CA LYS A 203 9.41 -21.81 2.93
C LYS A 203 9.37 -23.22 3.57
N PRO A 204 10.34 -23.62 4.41
CA PRO A 204 10.42 -24.98 4.96
C PRO A 204 9.17 -25.43 5.71
N HIS A 205 8.63 -24.60 6.60
CA HIS A 205 7.44 -24.93 7.38
C HIS A 205 6.22 -25.23 6.50
N MET A 206 6.06 -24.44 5.44
CA MET A 206 4.94 -24.57 4.51
C MET A 206 5.11 -25.78 3.59
N HIS A 207 6.35 -26.08 3.17
CA HIS A 207 6.64 -27.28 2.39
C HIS A 207 6.27 -28.55 3.16
N GLU A 208 6.78 -28.67 4.39
CA GLU A 208 6.52 -29.81 5.28
C GLU A 208 5.04 -29.92 5.64
N PHE A 209 4.38 -28.79 5.90
CA PHE A 209 2.94 -28.79 6.20
C PHE A 209 2.12 -29.35 5.03
N ARG A 210 2.36 -28.87 3.81
CA ARG A 210 1.62 -29.33 2.63
C ARG A 210 1.88 -30.80 2.31
N LEU A 211 3.11 -31.28 2.52
CA LEU A 211 3.44 -32.68 2.36
C LEU A 211 2.73 -33.53 3.43
N GLY A 212 2.77 -33.11 4.69
CA GLY A 212 2.07 -33.76 5.79
C GLY A 212 0.56 -33.84 5.58
N VAL A 213 -0.08 -32.74 5.16
CA VAL A 213 -1.52 -32.70 4.86
C VAL A 213 -1.89 -33.58 3.65
N ARG A 214 -1.03 -33.66 2.63
CA ARG A 214 -1.24 -34.57 1.49
C ARG A 214 -1.23 -36.02 1.94
N LEU A 215 -0.20 -36.44 2.67
CA LEU A 215 -0.07 -37.80 3.21
C LEU A 215 -1.22 -38.12 4.18
N TYR A 216 -1.63 -37.14 4.99
CA TYR A 216 -2.81 -37.25 5.84
C TYR A 216 -4.09 -37.53 5.03
N SER A 217 -4.28 -36.79 3.94
CA SER A 217 -5.44 -36.93 3.04
C SER A 217 -5.42 -38.26 2.26
N GLU A 218 -4.24 -38.83 2.04
CA GLU A 218 -4.03 -40.15 1.43
C GLU A 218 -4.07 -41.30 2.46
N GLU A 219 -4.49 -41.01 3.70
CA GLU A 219 -4.57 -41.95 4.83
C GLU A 219 -3.21 -42.58 5.25
N GLN A 220 -2.09 -42.00 4.80
CA GLN A 220 -0.73 -42.41 5.16
C GLN A 220 -0.29 -41.74 6.47
N LEU A 221 -1.04 -41.97 7.54
CA LEU A 221 -0.92 -41.22 8.81
C LEU A 221 0.43 -41.41 9.50
N GLN A 222 1.03 -42.61 9.39
CA GLN A 222 2.35 -42.89 9.95
C GLN A 222 3.46 -42.03 9.32
N GLU A 223 3.34 -41.72 8.03
CA GLU A 223 4.28 -40.87 7.28
C GLU A 223 3.90 -39.38 7.39
N ALA A 224 2.62 -39.06 7.55
CA ALA A 224 2.15 -37.69 7.73
C ALA A 224 2.65 -37.03 9.03
N VAL A 225 2.64 -37.77 10.14
CA VAL A 225 3.05 -37.27 11.47
C VAL A 225 4.44 -36.61 11.47
N PRO A 226 5.54 -37.25 11.02
CA PRO A 226 6.86 -36.62 11.05
C PRO A 226 6.95 -35.34 10.21
N HIS A 227 6.23 -35.26 9.09
CA HIS A 227 6.16 -34.04 8.27
C HIS A 227 5.39 -32.93 8.98
N LEU A 228 4.25 -33.23 9.60
CA LEU A 228 3.47 -32.23 10.37
C LEU A 228 4.21 -31.73 11.63
N GLU A 229 4.95 -32.60 12.31
CA GLU A 229 5.82 -32.19 13.44
C GLU A 229 7.00 -31.33 12.98
N THR A 230 7.60 -31.68 11.85
CA THR A 230 8.66 -30.88 11.24
C THR A 230 8.13 -29.52 10.82
N ALA A 231 6.95 -29.48 10.21
CA ALA A 231 6.26 -28.24 9.84
C ALA A 231 6.05 -27.33 11.04
N LEU A 232 5.57 -27.86 12.16
CA LEU A 232 5.33 -27.11 13.39
C LEU A 232 6.63 -26.55 13.99
N ARG A 233 7.69 -27.35 14.02
CA ARG A 233 9.01 -26.92 14.51
C ARG A 233 9.58 -25.80 13.63
N GLU A 234 9.51 -25.95 12.31
CA GLU A 234 9.95 -24.91 11.36
C GLU A 234 9.06 -23.67 11.42
N TYR A 235 7.76 -23.82 11.71
CA TYR A 235 6.84 -22.68 11.88
C TYR A 235 7.29 -21.79 13.05
N PHE A 236 7.56 -22.35 14.23
CA PHE A 236 8.02 -21.55 15.37
C PHE A 236 9.38 -20.91 15.11
N ALA A 237 10.29 -21.59 14.39
CA ALA A 237 11.55 -20.98 13.98
C ALA A 237 11.30 -19.77 13.07
N ALA A 238 10.46 -19.93 12.04
CA ALA A 238 10.11 -18.86 11.11
C ALA A 238 9.33 -17.71 11.78
N ASP A 239 8.50 -17.98 12.79
CA ASP A 239 7.78 -16.97 13.57
C ASP A 239 8.76 -16.09 14.35
N GLU A 240 9.71 -16.70 15.07
CA GLU A 240 10.76 -15.97 15.78
C GLU A 240 11.65 -15.15 14.84
N GLU A 241 11.97 -15.68 13.66
CA GLU A 241 12.71 -14.93 12.64
C GLU A 241 11.94 -13.72 12.12
N CYS A 242 10.66 -13.89 11.78
CA CYS A 242 9.79 -12.80 11.34
C CYS A 242 9.68 -11.72 12.41
N ARG A 243 9.43 -12.13 13.65
CA ARG A 243 9.23 -11.23 14.79
C ARG A 243 10.50 -10.47 15.15
N ALA A 244 11.67 -11.11 15.07
CA ALA A 244 12.95 -10.41 15.19
C ALA A 244 13.11 -9.38 14.05
N LEU A 245 12.62 -9.66 12.84
CA LEU A 245 12.77 -8.75 11.72
C LEU A 245 11.90 -7.47 11.80
N CYS A 246 10.83 -7.49 12.60
CA CYS A 246 9.93 -6.37 12.85
C CYS A 246 10.54 -5.19 13.63
N GLU A 247 11.70 -5.36 14.30
CA GLU A 247 12.35 -4.30 15.09
C GLU A 247 13.14 -3.31 14.20
N GLY A 248 12.54 -2.94 13.06
CA GLY A 248 13.05 -2.04 12.04
C GLY A 248 12.99 -0.55 12.41
N PRO A 249 13.46 0.34 11.52
CA PRO A 249 13.22 1.77 11.67
C PRO A 249 11.70 2.06 11.65
N TYR A 250 11.31 3.18 12.27
CA TYR A 250 9.92 3.66 12.17
C TYR A 250 9.62 3.98 10.71
N ASP A 251 8.49 3.48 10.23
CA ASP A 251 8.02 3.80 8.89
C ASP A 251 7.09 5.01 9.00
N TYR A 252 7.53 6.13 8.46
CA TYR A 252 6.69 7.31 8.40
C TYR A 252 5.73 7.09 7.24
N ASP A 253 4.49 6.68 7.53
CA ASP A 253 3.39 6.70 6.56
C ASP A 253 3.52 7.98 5.73
N GLY A 254 3.73 7.82 4.42
CA GLY A 254 4.49 8.68 3.48
C GLY A 254 4.14 10.16 3.31
N TYR A 255 3.62 10.81 4.35
CA TYR A 255 3.11 12.18 4.38
C TYR A 255 3.61 13.01 5.58
N ASN A 256 4.36 12.45 6.55
CA ASN A 256 4.60 13.14 7.84
C ASN A 256 6.03 13.58 8.17
N TYR A 257 7.00 13.52 7.25
CA TYR A 257 8.37 13.97 7.57
C TYR A 257 8.50 15.50 7.82
N LEU A 258 7.45 16.29 7.54
CA LEU A 258 7.42 17.73 7.77
C LEU A 258 6.58 18.17 8.99
N GLU A 259 5.80 17.28 9.61
CA GLU A 259 4.85 17.61 10.70
C GLU A 259 4.94 16.69 11.93
N TYR A 260 5.83 15.69 11.95
CA TYR A 260 5.98 14.80 13.11
C TYR A 260 6.63 15.51 14.32
N ASN A 261 5.79 16.08 15.19
CA ASN A 261 6.15 16.71 16.46
C ASN A 261 5.64 15.87 17.64
N ALA A 262 6.12 14.64 17.78
CA ALA A 262 5.78 13.76 18.89
C ALA A 262 6.63 14.07 20.14
N ASP A 263 6.01 14.05 21.32
CA ASP A 263 6.75 13.97 22.58
C ASP A 263 7.41 12.59 22.78
N LEU A 264 8.16 12.41 23.86
CA LEU A 264 8.86 11.15 24.15
C LEU A 264 7.92 9.94 24.18
N PHE A 265 6.76 10.05 24.83
CA PHE A 265 5.85 8.93 25.02
C PHE A 265 5.05 8.64 23.77
N GLN A 266 4.65 9.68 23.02
CA GLN A 266 4.06 9.53 21.70
C GLN A 266 5.03 8.79 20.76
N ALA A 267 6.30 9.23 20.71
CA ALA A 267 7.28 8.61 19.83
C ALA A 267 7.60 7.14 20.18
N ILE A 268 7.65 6.81 21.48
CA ILE A 268 7.80 5.41 21.92
C ILE A 268 6.54 4.61 21.58
N THR A 269 5.35 5.17 21.80
CA THR A 269 4.07 4.48 21.57
C THR A 269 3.88 4.18 20.09
N ASP A 270 4.00 5.19 19.23
CA ASP A 270 3.82 5.05 17.78
C ASP A 270 4.76 3.97 17.22
N HIS A 271 6.05 4.04 17.59
CA HIS A 271 7.04 3.08 17.13
C HIS A 271 6.81 1.67 17.71
N TYR A 272 6.48 1.54 18.99
CA TYR A 272 6.26 0.24 19.61
C TYR A 272 4.98 -0.44 19.10
N VAL A 273 3.91 0.33 18.86
CA VAL A 273 2.67 -0.16 18.24
C VAL A 273 2.93 -0.66 16.81
N GLN A 274 3.74 0.05 16.02
CA GLN A 274 4.17 -0.44 14.70
C GLN A 274 4.90 -1.79 14.81
N VAL A 275 5.86 -1.90 15.73
CA VAL A 275 6.61 -3.15 15.95
C VAL A 275 5.68 -4.29 16.38
N LEU A 276 4.76 -4.03 17.32
CA LEU A 276 3.78 -5.03 17.78
C LEU A 276 2.84 -5.46 16.65
N SER A 277 2.32 -4.50 15.86
CA SER A 277 1.46 -4.80 14.72
C SER A 277 2.19 -5.66 13.67
N CYS A 278 3.47 -5.37 13.39
CA CYS A 278 4.28 -6.22 12.52
C CYS A 278 4.45 -7.63 13.11
N LYS A 279 4.77 -7.74 14.40
CA LYS A 279 4.95 -9.02 15.10
C LYS A 279 3.68 -9.87 15.09
N GLN A 280 2.51 -9.25 15.21
CA GLN A 280 1.22 -9.93 15.11
C GLN A 280 0.91 -10.33 13.66
N ASN A 281 1.26 -9.52 12.66
CA ASN A 281 1.10 -9.86 11.25
C ASN A 281 1.99 -11.00 10.75
N CYS A 282 2.99 -11.45 11.52
CA CYS A 282 3.79 -12.62 11.18
C CYS A 282 2.94 -13.86 10.95
N VAL A 283 1.85 -14.08 11.70
CA VAL A 283 0.95 -15.22 11.48
C VAL A 283 0.40 -15.24 10.04
N THR A 284 0.01 -14.07 9.53
CA THR A 284 -0.47 -13.88 8.16
C THR A 284 0.63 -14.15 7.13
N GLU A 285 1.85 -13.65 7.35
CA GLU A 285 2.99 -13.86 6.45
C GLU A 285 3.43 -15.33 6.38
N LEU A 286 3.43 -16.03 7.52
CA LEU A 286 3.77 -17.44 7.62
C LEU A 286 2.67 -18.34 7.03
N ALA A 287 1.40 -17.94 7.16
CA ALA A 287 0.26 -18.63 6.56
C ALA A 287 0.05 -18.30 5.07
N SER A 288 0.75 -17.30 4.54
CA SER A 288 0.63 -16.92 3.12
C SER A 288 1.41 -17.90 2.23
N HIS A 289 0.77 -18.32 1.15
CA HIS A 289 1.39 -19.17 0.14
C HIS A 289 1.21 -18.54 -1.25
N PRO A 290 2.29 -18.40 -2.04
CA PRO A 290 2.18 -17.89 -3.40
C PRO A 290 1.26 -18.76 -4.28
N GLY A 291 0.21 -18.19 -4.89
CA GLY A 291 -0.82 -18.96 -5.59
C GLY A 291 -2.16 -19.13 -4.86
N ARG A 292 -2.27 -18.64 -3.61
CA ARG A 292 -3.53 -18.55 -2.87
C ARG A 292 -3.78 -17.08 -2.53
N GLU A 293 -4.95 -16.57 -2.89
CA GLU A 293 -5.31 -15.15 -2.64
C GLU A 293 -5.39 -14.81 -1.15
N LYS A 294 -5.88 -15.76 -0.34
CA LYS A 294 -6.02 -15.60 1.11
C LYS A 294 -5.04 -16.50 1.86
N PRO A 295 -4.40 -16.04 2.94
CA PRO A 295 -3.64 -16.90 3.85
C PRO A 295 -4.46 -18.11 4.32
N PHE A 296 -3.78 -19.15 4.79
CA PHE A 296 -4.46 -20.23 5.51
C PHE A 296 -5.04 -19.69 6.81
N GLU A 297 -6.36 -19.86 7.00
CA GLU A 297 -7.04 -19.50 8.24
C GLU A 297 -6.54 -20.41 9.37
N ASP A 298 -6.31 -19.81 10.55
CA ASP A 298 -5.90 -20.52 11.77
C ASP A 298 -4.75 -21.50 11.55
N PHE A 299 -3.74 -21.07 10.80
CA PHE A 299 -2.67 -21.93 10.30
C PHE A 299 -1.94 -22.68 11.41
N LEU A 300 -1.53 -22.00 12.49
CA LEU A 300 -0.90 -22.66 13.64
C LEU A 300 -1.86 -23.65 14.34
N PRO A 301 -3.08 -23.26 14.78
CA PRO A 301 -4.06 -24.21 15.31
C PRO A 301 -4.29 -25.45 14.44
N SER A 302 -4.36 -25.29 13.11
CA SER A 302 -4.61 -26.40 12.19
C SER A 302 -3.56 -27.52 12.26
N HIS A 303 -2.30 -27.21 12.60
CA HIS A 303 -1.27 -28.24 12.80
C HIS A 303 -1.67 -29.20 13.92
N TYR A 304 -2.21 -28.67 15.02
CA TYR A 304 -2.64 -29.47 16.16
C TYR A 304 -3.89 -30.29 15.86
N ASP A 305 -4.78 -29.78 15.01
CA ASP A 305 -5.96 -30.52 14.54
C ASP A 305 -5.56 -31.72 13.65
N TYR A 306 -4.66 -31.53 12.69
CA TYR A 306 -4.14 -32.66 11.92
C TYR A 306 -3.38 -33.66 12.80
N LEU A 307 -2.50 -33.17 13.68
CA LEU A 307 -1.67 -34.02 14.53
C LEU A 307 -2.49 -34.83 15.54
N GLN A 308 -3.53 -34.25 16.17
CA GLN A 308 -4.34 -35.00 17.15
C GLN A 308 -5.00 -36.22 16.51
N PHE A 309 -5.54 -36.07 15.29
CA PHE A 309 -6.18 -37.18 14.59
C PHE A 309 -5.15 -38.18 14.06
N ALA A 310 -4.04 -37.70 13.50
CA ALA A 310 -2.99 -38.56 12.99
C ALA A 310 -2.38 -39.44 14.12
N TYR A 311 -2.09 -38.85 15.28
CA TYR A 311 -1.59 -39.58 16.46
C TYR A 311 -2.58 -40.60 16.99
N TYR A 312 -3.86 -40.24 17.02
CA TYR A 312 -4.93 -41.16 17.42
C TYR A 312 -4.94 -42.43 16.54
N ASN A 313 -4.94 -42.28 15.22
CA ASN A 313 -5.05 -43.42 14.31
C ASN A 313 -3.82 -44.34 14.33
N ILE A 314 -2.64 -43.83 14.68
CA ILE A 314 -1.44 -44.65 14.88
C ILE A 314 -1.32 -45.21 16.31
N GLY A 315 -2.34 -44.99 17.16
CA GLY A 315 -2.44 -45.53 18.51
C GLY A 315 -1.66 -44.76 19.59
N ASN A 316 -1.17 -43.56 19.30
CA ASN A 316 -0.43 -42.73 20.25
C ASN A 316 -1.36 -41.73 20.96
N TYR A 317 -2.16 -42.24 21.90
CA TYR A 317 -3.14 -41.42 22.63
C TYR A 317 -2.52 -40.31 23.48
N THR A 318 -1.30 -40.48 23.98
CA THR A 318 -0.60 -39.45 24.77
C THR A 318 -0.43 -38.17 23.95
N GLN A 319 0.09 -38.29 22.72
CA GLN A 319 0.31 -37.14 21.85
C GLN A 319 -0.98 -36.65 21.20
N ALA A 320 -1.96 -37.54 20.97
CA ALA A 320 -3.29 -37.12 20.54
C ALA A 320 -3.97 -36.21 21.57
N ILE A 321 -3.91 -36.56 22.86
CA ILE A 321 -4.43 -35.76 23.97
C ILE A 321 -3.69 -34.41 24.08
N GLU A 322 -2.36 -34.44 24.02
CA GLU A 322 -1.54 -33.22 24.06
C GLU A 322 -1.90 -32.25 22.93
N CYS A 323 -2.04 -32.75 21.69
CA CYS A 323 -2.43 -31.93 20.54
C CYS A 323 -3.88 -31.42 20.65
N ALA A 324 -4.83 -32.26 21.07
CA ALA A 324 -6.22 -31.86 21.28
C ALA A 324 -6.35 -30.76 22.35
N LYS A 325 -5.66 -30.92 23.49
CA LYS A 325 -5.60 -29.87 24.53
C LYS A 325 -4.91 -28.60 24.03
N THR A 326 -3.93 -28.73 23.14
CA THR A 326 -3.26 -27.57 22.52
C THR A 326 -4.17 -26.82 21.57
N TYR A 327 -4.94 -27.52 20.74
CA TYR A 327 -5.95 -26.90 19.87
C TYR A 327 -7.01 -26.14 20.69
N LEU A 328 -7.49 -26.75 21.78
CA LEU A 328 -8.49 -26.16 22.69
C LEU A 328 -7.98 -24.93 23.47
N LEU A 329 -6.68 -24.60 23.42
CA LEU A 329 -6.21 -23.28 23.90
C LEU A 329 -6.78 -22.15 23.03
N PHE A 330 -6.81 -22.36 21.71
CA PHE A 330 -7.28 -21.38 20.74
C PHE A 330 -8.80 -21.43 20.60
N PHE A 331 -9.38 -22.63 20.54
CA PHE A 331 -10.83 -22.81 20.36
C PHE A 331 -11.44 -23.60 21.54
N PRO A 332 -11.58 -22.98 22.73
CA PRO A 332 -12.02 -23.69 23.94
C PRO A 332 -13.45 -24.24 23.87
N ASN A 333 -14.27 -23.71 22.96
CA ASN A 333 -15.66 -24.11 22.76
C ASN A 333 -15.86 -25.05 21.57
N ASP A 334 -14.79 -25.58 20.96
CA ASP A 334 -14.92 -26.55 19.87
C ASP A 334 -15.48 -27.89 20.38
N GLU A 335 -16.72 -28.19 20.00
CA GLU A 335 -17.42 -29.39 20.45
C GLU A 335 -16.80 -30.68 19.90
N VAL A 336 -16.31 -30.65 18.65
CA VAL A 336 -15.74 -31.83 17.99
C VAL A 336 -14.42 -32.21 18.65
N MET A 337 -13.54 -31.23 18.86
CA MET A 337 -12.28 -31.45 19.54
C MET A 337 -12.48 -31.86 21.01
N SER A 338 -13.48 -31.30 21.69
CA SER A 338 -13.84 -31.70 23.05
C SER A 338 -14.28 -33.18 23.13
N GLN A 339 -15.06 -33.64 22.14
CA GLN A 339 -15.46 -35.04 22.03
C GLN A 339 -14.27 -35.96 21.72
N ASN A 340 -13.39 -35.55 20.80
CA ASN A 340 -12.14 -36.26 20.49
C ASN A 340 -11.26 -36.41 21.72
N LEU A 341 -11.05 -35.32 22.48
CA LEU A 341 -10.28 -35.33 23.71
C LEU A 341 -10.87 -36.29 24.76
N ALA A 342 -12.20 -36.29 24.93
CA ALA A 342 -12.87 -37.21 25.85
C ALA A 342 -12.66 -38.67 25.43
N TYR A 343 -12.75 -38.96 24.13
CA TYR A 343 -12.50 -40.29 23.59
C TYR A 343 -11.04 -40.73 23.80
N TYR A 344 -10.05 -39.90 23.45
CA TYR A 344 -8.64 -40.24 23.66
C TYR A 344 -8.30 -40.43 25.14
N THR A 345 -8.89 -39.61 26.01
CA THR A 345 -8.76 -39.72 27.47
C THR A 345 -9.30 -41.04 27.98
N ALA A 346 -10.45 -41.49 27.49
CA ALA A 346 -11.02 -42.79 27.85
C ALA A 346 -10.14 -43.96 27.38
N MET A 347 -9.51 -43.85 26.20
CA MET A 347 -8.63 -44.88 25.65
C MET A 347 -7.27 -44.99 26.39
N LEU A 348 -6.70 -43.87 26.84
CA LEU A 348 -5.44 -43.86 27.60
C LEU A 348 -5.65 -44.15 29.09
N GLY A 349 -6.74 -43.64 29.66
CA GLY A 349 -7.06 -43.67 31.08
C GLY A 349 -6.95 -42.29 31.75
N GLU A 350 -7.98 -41.96 32.54
CA GLU A 350 -8.17 -40.66 33.20
C GLU A 350 -6.97 -40.16 34.01
N GLU A 351 -6.32 -41.01 34.82
CA GLU A 351 -5.19 -40.58 35.65
C GLU A 351 -3.97 -40.18 34.82
N GLN A 352 -3.67 -40.92 33.75
CA GLN A 352 -2.54 -40.62 32.86
C GLN A 352 -2.83 -39.39 32.00
N ALA A 353 -4.07 -39.25 31.53
CA ALA A 353 -4.49 -38.10 30.74
C ALA A 353 -4.48 -36.77 31.53
N ARG A 354 -4.69 -36.81 32.85
CA ARG A 354 -4.62 -35.63 33.72
C ARG A 354 -3.24 -34.98 33.79
N SER A 355 -2.17 -35.77 33.69
CA SER A 355 -0.79 -35.23 33.71
C SER A 355 -0.35 -34.64 32.37
N ILE A 356 -1.13 -34.82 31.30
CA ILE A 356 -0.80 -34.30 29.96
C ILE A 356 -1.39 -32.89 29.83
N GLY A 357 -0.54 -31.89 29.68
CA GLY A 357 -0.95 -30.51 29.36
C GLY A 357 -0.97 -30.24 27.86
N PRO A 358 -1.44 -29.06 27.44
CA PRO A 358 -1.08 -28.47 26.15
C PRO A 358 0.44 -28.31 25.99
N ARG A 359 0.93 -28.24 24.75
CA ARG A 359 2.36 -28.00 24.48
C ARG A 359 2.81 -26.65 25.01
N GLU A 360 3.96 -26.64 25.69
CA GLU A 360 4.56 -25.45 26.31
C GLU A 360 4.76 -24.31 25.29
N SER A 361 5.33 -24.60 24.11
CA SER A 361 5.56 -23.58 23.08
C SER A 361 4.28 -22.91 22.58
N ALA A 362 3.16 -23.65 22.52
CA ALA A 362 1.86 -23.10 22.14
C ALA A 362 1.24 -22.26 23.26
N GLN A 363 1.44 -22.66 24.52
CA GLN A 363 1.00 -21.88 25.68
C GLN A 363 1.73 -20.54 25.74
N GLU A 364 3.05 -20.53 25.58
CA GLU A 364 3.86 -19.32 25.53
C GLU A 364 3.44 -18.40 24.39
N TYR A 365 3.25 -18.97 23.19
CA TYR A 365 2.77 -18.23 22.03
C TYR A 365 1.40 -17.59 22.29
N HIS A 366 0.45 -18.38 22.80
CA HIS A 366 -0.92 -17.93 23.07
C HIS A 366 -0.94 -16.80 24.11
N GLN A 367 -0.26 -16.97 25.24
CA GLN A 367 -0.18 -15.95 26.30
C GLN A 367 0.46 -14.65 25.79
N ARG A 368 1.57 -14.76 25.07
CA ARG A 368 2.25 -13.61 24.45
C ARG A 368 1.33 -12.89 23.46
N SER A 369 0.69 -13.64 22.57
CA SER A 369 -0.17 -13.08 21.53
C SER A 369 -1.37 -12.34 22.11
N LEU A 370 -2.04 -12.90 23.13
CA LEU A 370 -3.14 -12.22 23.80
C LEU A 370 -2.71 -10.90 24.46
N LEU A 371 -1.57 -10.87 25.14
CA LEU A 371 -1.05 -9.65 25.75
C LEU A 371 -0.69 -8.59 24.70
N GLU A 372 -0.08 -8.99 23.58
CA GLU A 372 0.24 -8.08 22.47
C GLU A 372 -1.03 -7.49 21.85
N LYS A 373 -2.06 -8.32 21.66
CA LYS A 373 -3.37 -7.87 21.15
C LYS A 373 -4.08 -6.93 22.12
N GLU A 374 -4.02 -7.20 23.43
CA GLU A 374 -4.57 -6.30 24.45
C GLU A 374 -3.96 -4.89 24.32
N LEU A 375 -2.63 -4.80 24.16
CA LEU A 375 -1.93 -3.53 23.96
C LEU A 375 -2.31 -2.84 22.63
N LEU A 376 -2.45 -3.61 21.55
CA LEU A 376 -2.83 -3.08 20.23
C LEU A 376 -4.28 -2.58 20.20
N PHE A 377 -5.21 -3.31 20.80
CA PHE A 377 -6.59 -2.86 20.92
C PHE A 377 -6.72 -1.67 21.86
N PHE A 378 -5.93 -1.62 22.94
CA PHE A 378 -5.83 -0.42 23.77
C PHE A 378 -5.35 0.79 22.96
N ALA A 379 -4.30 0.62 22.14
CA ALA A 379 -3.81 1.68 21.29
C ALA A 379 -4.85 2.13 20.25
N TYR A 380 -5.64 1.20 19.73
CA TYR A 380 -6.75 1.53 18.83
C TYR A 380 -7.87 2.31 19.53
N ASP A 381 -8.30 1.89 20.72
CA ASP A 381 -9.37 2.57 21.46
C ASP A 381 -8.97 3.98 21.91
N VAL A 382 -7.73 4.15 22.39
CA VAL A 382 -7.27 5.39 23.01
C VAL A 382 -6.65 6.36 22.02
N PHE A 383 -5.80 5.87 21.10
CA PHE A 383 -5.04 6.71 20.16
C PHE A 383 -5.60 6.67 18.73
N GLY A 384 -6.57 5.80 18.45
CA GLY A 384 -7.16 5.67 17.12
C GLY A 384 -6.25 4.99 16.11
N ILE A 385 -5.15 4.35 16.55
CA ILE A 385 -4.23 3.62 15.66
C ILE A 385 -4.91 2.30 15.27
N PRO A 386 -5.31 2.11 14.00
CA PRO A 386 -6.09 0.95 13.62
C PRO A 386 -5.27 -0.35 13.77
N PHE A 387 -5.89 -1.36 14.38
CA PHE A 387 -5.36 -2.71 14.44
C PHE A 387 -6.39 -3.68 13.85
N VAL A 388 -5.96 -4.51 12.91
CA VAL A 388 -6.74 -5.60 12.34
C VAL A 388 -6.18 -6.89 12.90
N ASP A 389 -6.96 -7.56 13.73
CA ASP A 389 -6.58 -8.84 14.30
C ASP A 389 -6.55 -9.92 13.21
N PRO A 390 -5.40 -10.58 12.97
CA PRO A 390 -5.29 -11.63 11.96
C PRO A 390 -5.90 -12.97 12.41
N ASP A 391 -6.17 -13.15 13.70
CA ASP A 391 -6.61 -14.42 14.27
C ASP A 391 -8.10 -14.42 14.61
N SER A 392 -8.77 -15.55 14.33
CA SER A 392 -10.19 -15.73 14.64
C SER A 392 -10.45 -16.14 16.10
N TRP A 393 -9.43 -16.64 16.78
CA TRP A 393 -9.51 -17.25 18.11
C TRP A 393 -9.32 -16.27 19.28
N THR A 394 -9.09 -14.99 19.01
CA THR A 394 -8.93 -13.97 20.06
C THR A 394 -10.21 -13.88 20.90
N PRO A 395 -10.15 -14.08 22.23
CA PRO A 395 -11.31 -13.97 23.10
C PRO A 395 -11.91 -12.56 23.07
N GLU A 396 -13.24 -12.45 23.10
CA GLU A 396 -13.93 -11.16 23.06
C GLU A 396 -13.51 -10.25 24.23
N GLU A 397 -13.17 -10.82 25.38
CA GLU A 397 -12.77 -10.09 26.59
C GLU A 397 -11.48 -9.28 26.41
N VAL A 398 -10.62 -9.65 25.45
CA VAL A 398 -9.38 -8.93 25.12
C VAL A 398 -9.67 -7.63 24.37
N ILE A 399 -10.83 -7.55 23.70
CA ILE A 399 -11.24 -6.37 22.93
C ILE A 399 -11.97 -5.39 23.85
N PRO A 400 -11.56 -4.11 23.95
CA PRO A 400 -12.27 -3.09 24.72
C PRO A 400 -13.74 -2.97 24.32
N LYS A 401 -14.65 -2.88 25.30
CA LYS A 401 -16.11 -2.81 25.07
C LYS A 401 -16.53 -1.73 24.08
N ARG A 402 -15.88 -0.57 24.11
CA ARG A 402 -16.13 0.53 23.16
C ARG A 402 -15.85 0.11 21.72
N LEU A 403 -14.74 -0.60 21.49
CA LEU A 403 -14.39 -1.14 20.19
C LEU A 403 -15.33 -2.27 19.78
N GLN A 404 -15.74 -3.15 20.70
CA GLN A 404 -16.75 -4.18 20.41
C GLN A 404 -18.08 -3.55 19.93
N GLU A 405 -18.57 -2.54 20.64
CA GLU A 405 -19.80 -1.81 20.28
C GLU A 405 -19.64 -1.08 18.94
N LYS A 406 -18.49 -0.44 18.72
CA LYS A 406 -18.15 0.21 17.44
C LYS A 406 -18.13 -0.79 16.29
N GLN A 407 -17.41 -1.90 16.42
CA GLN A 407 -17.33 -2.96 15.40
C GLN A 407 -18.70 -3.59 15.14
N LYS A 408 -19.52 -3.79 16.18
CA LYS A 408 -20.88 -4.29 16.04
C LYS A 408 -21.75 -3.32 15.23
N SER A 409 -21.72 -2.02 15.56
CA SER A 409 -22.42 -0.97 14.82
C SER A 409 -21.96 -0.88 13.36
N GLU A 410 -20.66 -0.97 13.12
CA GLU A 410 -20.08 -0.99 11.77
C GLU A 410 -20.50 -2.23 10.98
N ARG A 411 -20.51 -3.42 11.60
CA ARG A 411 -21.01 -4.66 10.99
C ARG A 411 -22.50 -4.59 10.67
N GLU A 412 -23.32 -4.08 11.58
CA GLU A 412 -24.76 -3.88 11.35
C GLU A 412 -25.01 -2.87 10.21
N THR A 413 -24.24 -1.79 10.18
CA THR A 413 -24.29 -0.79 9.11
C THR A 413 -23.86 -1.40 7.77
N ALA A 414 -22.75 -2.16 7.74
CA ALA A 414 -22.27 -2.85 6.55
C ALA A 414 -23.26 -3.92 6.06
N ALA A 415 -23.91 -4.66 6.97
CA ALA A 415 -24.95 -5.61 6.65
C ALA A 415 -26.19 -4.92 6.06
N ARG A 416 -26.61 -3.78 6.64
CA ARG A 416 -27.70 -2.96 6.10
C ARG A 416 -27.37 -2.44 4.70
N ILE A 417 -26.17 -1.89 4.51
CA ILE A 417 -25.69 -1.43 3.20
C ILE A 417 -25.67 -2.60 2.20
N SER A 418 -25.16 -3.76 2.60
CA SER A 418 -25.11 -4.95 1.74
C SER A 418 -26.51 -5.44 1.36
N GLN A 419 -27.47 -5.36 2.29
CA GLN A 419 -28.87 -5.69 2.03
C GLN A 419 -29.54 -4.66 1.13
N GLU A 420 -29.29 -3.36 1.33
CA GLU A 420 -29.75 -2.29 0.44
C GLU A 420 -29.19 -2.45 -0.97
N ILE A 421 -27.88 -2.76 -1.10
CA ILE A 421 -27.25 -3.10 -2.38
C ILE A 421 -27.90 -4.34 -2.98
N GLY A 422 -28.12 -5.41 -2.21
CA GLY A 422 -28.77 -6.62 -2.71
C GLY A 422 -30.21 -6.40 -3.17
N ASN A 423 -30.97 -5.56 -2.46
CA ASN A 423 -32.32 -5.15 -2.85
C ASN A 423 -32.29 -4.28 -4.11
N LEU A 424 -31.37 -3.32 -4.17
CA LEU A 424 -31.16 -2.46 -5.33
C LEU A 424 -30.72 -3.29 -6.55
N MET A 425 -29.87 -4.30 -6.37
CA MET A 425 -29.46 -5.21 -7.44
C MET A 425 -30.65 -6.01 -7.96
N LYS A 426 -31.54 -6.50 -7.09
CA LYS A 426 -32.79 -7.15 -7.50
C LYS A 426 -33.74 -6.19 -8.21
N GLU A 427 -33.87 -4.96 -7.72
CA GLU A 427 -34.67 -3.92 -8.37
C GLU A 427 -34.11 -3.58 -9.76
N ILE A 428 -32.79 -3.43 -9.89
CA ILE A 428 -32.09 -3.28 -11.17
C ILE A 428 -32.32 -4.49 -12.06
N GLU A 429 -32.26 -5.71 -11.54
CA GLU A 429 -32.52 -6.93 -12.31
C GLU A 429 -33.97 -6.97 -12.83
N THR A 430 -34.95 -6.62 -11.99
CA THR A 430 -36.36 -6.49 -12.42
C THR A 430 -36.57 -5.37 -13.43
N LEU A 431 -35.91 -4.21 -13.24
CA LEU A 431 -35.96 -3.10 -14.19
C LEU A 431 -35.24 -3.44 -15.49
N VAL A 432 -34.17 -4.23 -15.45
CA VAL A 432 -33.45 -4.73 -16.62
C VAL A 432 -34.29 -5.78 -17.35
N GLU A 433 -35.04 -6.64 -16.65
CA GLU A 433 -35.99 -7.59 -17.23
C GLU A 433 -37.22 -6.89 -17.85
N GLU A 434 -37.77 -5.86 -17.19
CA GLU A 434 -38.85 -5.03 -17.73
C GLU A 434 -38.37 -4.22 -18.94
N LYS A 435 -37.14 -3.66 -18.85
CA LYS A 435 -36.54 -2.88 -19.92
C LYS A 435 -36.00 -3.73 -21.06
N THR A 436 -35.59 -4.99 -20.86
CA THR A 436 -35.27 -5.92 -21.96
C THR A 436 -36.51 -6.37 -22.73
N LYS A 437 -37.69 -6.29 -22.11
CA LYS A 437 -38.99 -6.44 -22.79
C LYS A 437 -39.41 -5.18 -23.56
N GLU A 438 -38.95 -4.00 -23.17
CA GLU A 438 -39.14 -2.73 -23.90
C GLU A 438 -37.99 -2.39 -24.88
N SER A 439 -36.80 -2.99 -24.76
CA SER A 439 -35.58 -2.60 -25.49
C SER A 439 -35.36 -3.29 -26.83
N LEU A 440 -36.42 -3.75 -27.50
CA LEU A 440 -36.38 -3.86 -28.96
C LEU A 440 -36.64 -2.50 -29.65
N ASP A 441 -36.75 -1.42 -28.88
CA ASP A 441 -36.74 -0.06 -29.41
C ASP A 441 -35.90 0.87 -28.53
N VAL A 442 -35.12 1.74 -29.17
CA VAL A 442 -34.29 2.83 -28.61
C VAL A 442 -32.88 2.47 -28.11
N ASN A 443 -31.93 2.44 -29.05
CA ASN A 443 -30.56 2.89 -28.83
C ASN A 443 -30.56 4.27 -28.12
N ARG A 444 -30.13 4.33 -26.86
CA ARG A 444 -29.82 5.61 -26.19
C ARG A 444 -28.56 6.20 -26.82
N LEU A 445 -28.78 7.13 -27.74
CA LEU A 445 -27.79 8.10 -28.21
C LEU A 445 -27.28 8.90 -27.00
N THR A 446 -25.98 8.83 -26.72
CA THR A 446 -25.25 9.74 -25.82
C THR A 446 -25.51 11.19 -26.29
N GLN A 447 -26.14 12.00 -25.44
CA GLN A 447 -26.47 13.39 -25.75
C GLN A 447 -25.28 14.30 -25.44
N GLU A 448 -24.83 15.07 -26.43
CA GLU A 448 -23.74 16.05 -26.32
C GLU A 448 -24.24 17.44 -26.77
N GLY A 449 -23.52 18.49 -26.39
CA GLY A 449 -23.78 19.85 -26.90
C GLY A 449 -24.62 20.72 -25.96
N GLY A 450 -24.47 20.55 -24.65
CA GLY A 450 -25.15 21.39 -23.67
C GLY A 450 -24.68 22.86 -23.68
N PRO A 451 -25.38 23.74 -22.95
CA PRO A 451 -25.15 25.18 -23.02
C PRO A 451 -23.76 25.57 -22.52
N LEU A 452 -23.14 26.56 -23.16
CA LEU A 452 -21.90 27.17 -22.67
C LEU A 452 -22.24 28.11 -21.51
N LEU A 453 -21.76 27.78 -20.31
CA LEU A 453 -22.15 28.45 -19.07
C LEU A 453 -21.51 29.82 -18.85
N TYR A 454 -20.44 30.15 -19.59
CA TYR A 454 -19.64 31.35 -19.36
C TYR A 454 -19.44 32.12 -20.66
N ASP A 455 -19.59 33.44 -20.57
CA ASP A 455 -19.28 34.36 -21.66
C ASP A 455 -17.79 34.29 -22.02
N GLY A 456 -17.49 34.24 -23.31
CA GLY A 456 -16.12 34.16 -23.83
C GLY A 456 -15.63 32.75 -24.18
N ILE A 457 -16.29 31.69 -23.68
CA ILE A 457 -15.99 30.31 -24.10
C ILE A 457 -16.56 30.07 -25.50
N ARG A 458 -15.75 29.47 -26.38
CA ARG A 458 -16.14 29.13 -27.75
C ARG A 458 -15.93 27.64 -28.01
N LEU A 459 -16.98 26.98 -28.49
CA LEU A 459 -16.91 25.60 -28.96
C LEU A 459 -16.16 25.56 -30.30
N THR A 460 -14.95 24.98 -30.31
CA THR A 460 -14.06 24.98 -31.48
C THR A 460 -14.15 23.66 -32.25
N MET A 461 -14.20 22.51 -31.56
CA MET A 461 -14.32 21.20 -32.18
C MET A 461 -15.30 20.31 -31.40
N THR A 462 -16.20 19.64 -32.12
CA THR A 462 -17.13 18.65 -31.57
C THR A 462 -16.64 17.23 -31.85
N SER A 463 -17.27 16.23 -31.23
CA SER A 463 -17.03 14.80 -31.51
C SER A 463 -17.03 14.46 -33.01
N LYS A 464 -17.92 15.10 -33.79
CA LYS A 464 -17.97 14.94 -35.25
C LYS A 464 -16.69 15.41 -35.96
N VAL A 465 -16.11 16.51 -35.51
CA VAL A 465 -14.86 17.06 -36.07
C VAL A 465 -13.65 16.27 -35.55
N LEU A 466 -13.73 15.73 -34.34
CA LEU A 466 -12.68 14.94 -33.68
C LEU A 466 -12.75 13.43 -34.02
N ASN A 467 -13.58 13.08 -35.00
CA ASN A 467 -13.79 11.70 -35.50
C ASN A 467 -13.88 10.67 -34.36
N GLY A 468 -14.82 10.90 -33.44
CA GLY A 468 -15.06 10.03 -32.27
C GLY A 468 -16.38 10.36 -31.59
N SER A 469 -16.56 9.88 -30.36
CA SER A 469 -17.72 10.15 -29.51
C SER A 469 -17.29 10.71 -28.17
N GLN A 470 -18.12 11.56 -27.58
CA GLN A 470 -17.89 12.22 -26.30
C GLN A 470 -16.53 12.93 -26.24
N ARG A 471 -16.24 13.77 -27.23
CA ARG A 471 -15.04 14.62 -27.31
C ARG A 471 -15.42 16.07 -27.58
N VAL A 472 -14.72 17.00 -26.96
CA VAL A 472 -14.92 18.43 -27.18
C VAL A 472 -13.62 19.22 -27.04
N VAL A 473 -13.47 20.25 -27.87
CA VAL A 473 -12.44 21.28 -27.72
C VAL A 473 -13.12 22.63 -27.59
N MET A 474 -12.79 23.36 -26.54
CA MET A 474 -13.27 24.72 -26.28
C MET A 474 -12.12 25.68 -26.08
N ASP A 475 -12.21 26.86 -26.68
CA ASP A 475 -11.25 27.94 -26.51
C ASP A 475 -11.83 29.04 -25.60
N GLY A 476 -10.96 29.81 -24.95
CA GLY A 476 -11.35 30.93 -24.09
C GLY A 476 -11.88 30.51 -22.70
N VAL A 477 -11.54 29.31 -22.24
CA VAL A 477 -11.94 28.83 -20.90
C VAL A 477 -11.29 29.67 -19.79
N ILE A 478 -10.05 30.11 -20.02
CA ILE A 478 -9.35 31.11 -19.19
C ILE A 478 -8.70 32.15 -20.11
N SER A 479 -8.44 33.33 -19.56
CA SER A 479 -7.80 34.45 -20.23
C SER A 479 -6.27 34.28 -20.31
N GLU A 480 -5.65 35.05 -21.20
CA GLU A 480 -4.19 35.13 -21.35
C GLU A 480 -3.47 35.55 -20.06
N ASP A 481 -4.08 36.43 -19.26
CA ASP A 481 -3.52 36.85 -17.97
C ASP A 481 -3.59 35.71 -16.94
N GLU A 482 -4.71 34.97 -16.88
CA GLU A 482 -4.84 33.81 -16.01
C GLU A 482 -3.86 32.69 -16.39
N CYS A 483 -3.66 32.44 -17.70
CA CYS A 483 -2.63 31.51 -18.17
C CYS A 483 -1.23 31.88 -17.68
N ARG A 484 -0.84 33.16 -17.84
CA ARG A 484 0.47 33.65 -17.38
C ARG A 484 0.63 33.51 -15.86
N GLU A 485 -0.43 33.81 -15.12
CA GLU A 485 -0.40 33.73 -13.66
C GLU A 485 -0.29 32.28 -13.17
N LEU A 486 -1.02 31.35 -13.78
CA LEU A 486 -0.91 29.93 -13.46
C LEU A 486 0.45 29.34 -13.86
N GLN A 487 1.03 29.76 -14.99
CA GLN A 487 2.40 29.36 -15.35
C GLN A 487 3.43 29.85 -14.31
N ARG A 488 3.32 31.10 -13.84
CA ARG A 488 4.19 31.64 -12.77
C ARG A 488 4.02 30.86 -11.47
N LEU A 489 2.79 30.59 -11.07
CA LEU A 489 2.49 29.75 -9.90
C LEU A 489 3.17 28.40 -10.02
N THR A 490 3.10 27.77 -11.20
CA THR A 490 3.74 26.47 -11.45
C THR A 490 5.25 26.55 -11.26
N ASN A 491 5.90 27.53 -11.87
CA ASN A 491 7.36 27.66 -11.79
C ASN A 491 7.86 27.94 -10.37
N ALA A 492 7.01 28.50 -9.50
CA ALA A 492 7.33 28.75 -8.09
C ALA A 492 6.95 27.59 -7.15
N ALA A 493 5.85 26.89 -7.41
CA ALA A 493 5.27 25.89 -6.51
C ALA A 493 5.57 24.43 -6.91
N ALA A 494 5.89 24.18 -8.18
CA ALA A 494 5.97 22.83 -8.70
C ALA A 494 7.18 22.06 -8.17
N THR A 495 6.95 20.79 -7.87
CA THR A 495 8.01 19.87 -7.46
C THR A 495 8.40 18.97 -8.63
N LEU A 496 9.70 18.68 -8.75
CA LEU A 496 10.22 17.74 -9.74
C LEU A 496 9.68 16.33 -9.44
N GLY A 497 9.06 15.70 -10.44
CA GLY A 497 8.48 14.36 -10.29
C GLY A 497 7.27 14.29 -9.34
N ASP A 498 6.58 15.42 -9.11
CA ASP A 498 5.32 15.46 -8.36
C ASP A 498 4.28 14.54 -9.01
N GLY A 499 3.56 13.75 -8.21
CA GLY A 499 2.69 12.68 -8.69
C GLY A 499 3.38 11.38 -9.13
N TYR A 500 4.72 11.34 -9.14
CA TYR A 500 5.53 10.17 -9.56
C TYR A 500 6.66 9.84 -8.58
N ARG A 501 6.44 10.02 -7.28
CA ARG A 501 7.40 9.70 -6.20
C ARG A 501 8.80 10.31 -6.40
N GLY A 502 8.87 11.49 -7.02
CA GLY A 502 10.14 12.18 -7.31
C GLY A 502 10.85 11.73 -8.59
N GLN A 503 10.28 10.78 -9.35
CA GLN A 503 10.80 10.41 -10.66
C GLN A 503 10.63 11.59 -11.63
N THR A 504 11.76 12.19 -12.01
CA THR A 504 11.75 13.42 -12.81
C THR A 504 11.42 13.20 -14.28
N SER A 505 11.46 11.95 -14.77
CA SER A 505 11.27 11.59 -16.18
C SER A 505 10.47 10.27 -16.31
N PRO A 506 9.21 10.23 -15.85
CA PRO A 506 8.44 9.00 -15.64
C PRO A 506 7.98 8.31 -16.93
N HIS A 507 7.80 9.06 -18.02
CA HIS A 507 7.30 8.53 -19.29
C HIS A 507 8.39 8.39 -20.36
N THR A 508 9.44 9.19 -20.26
CA THR A 508 10.51 9.28 -21.26
C THR A 508 11.71 9.98 -20.64
N PRO A 509 12.95 9.51 -20.88
CA PRO A 509 14.16 10.16 -20.39
C PRO A 509 14.44 11.51 -21.07
N SER A 510 13.69 11.87 -22.12
CA SER A 510 13.88 13.09 -22.90
C SER A 510 13.15 14.32 -22.35
N GLU A 511 12.33 14.16 -21.31
CA GLU A 511 11.53 15.25 -20.72
C GLU A 511 11.62 15.24 -19.19
N LYS A 512 11.62 16.45 -18.59
CA LYS A 512 11.46 16.62 -17.14
C LYS A 512 10.03 16.96 -16.78
N PHE A 513 9.53 16.31 -15.73
CA PHE A 513 8.17 16.46 -15.22
C PHE A 513 8.14 17.32 -13.95
N TYR A 514 7.25 18.30 -13.94
CA TYR A 514 7.01 19.21 -12.81
C TYR A 514 5.51 19.26 -12.54
N GLY A 515 5.12 19.27 -11.27
CA GLY A 515 3.71 19.29 -10.93
C GLY A 515 3.38 19.90 -9.58
N VAL A 516 2.12 20.30 -9.43
CA VAL A 516 1.54 20.79 -8.17
C VAL A 516 0.02 20.50 -8.11
N THR A 517 -0.43 19.95 -6.99
CA THR A 517 -1.86 19.75 -6.70
C THR A 517 -2.52 21.04 -6.21
N VAL A 518 -3.86 21.12 -6.31
CA VAL A 518 -4.62 22.31 -5.88
C VAL A 518 -4.41 22.62 -4.40
N PHE A 519 -4.52 21.59 -3.54
CA PHE A 519 -4.32 21.72 -2.10
C PHE A 519 -2.92 22.22 -1.76
N LYS A 520 -1.88 21.64 -2.38
CA LYS A 520 -0.49 22.06 -2.18
C LYS A 520 -0.26 23.51 -2.57
N ALA A 521 -0.81 23.96 -3.70
CA ALA A 521 -0.72 25.37 -4.10
C ALA A 521 -1.37 26.30 -3.07
N LEU A 522 -2.55 25.95 -2.55
CA LEU A 522 -3.25 26.73 -1.52
C LEU A 522 -2.47 26.77 -0.19
N LYS A 523 -1.89 25.65 0.24
CA LYS A 523 -1.05 25.59 1.45
C LYS A 523 0.19 26.46 1.31
N LEU A 524 0.89 26.39 0.17
CA LEU A 524 2.01 27.29 -0.13
C LEU A 524 1.59 28.76 -0.18
N GLY A 525 0.35 29.04 -0.62
CA GLY A 525 -0.25 30.36 -0.58
C GLY A 525 -0.50 30.86 0.85
N GLN A 526 -1.04 30.02 1.72
CA GLN A 526 -1.26 30.30 3.14
C GLN A 526 0.07 30.58 3.87
N GLU A 527 1.12 29.85 3.52
CA GLU A 527 2.48 30.03 4.05
C GLU A 527 3.22 31.26 3.47
N GLY A 528 2.60 31.98 2.52
CA GLY A 528 3.20 33.15 1.86
C GLY A 528 4.35 32.82 0.90
N LYS A 529 4.55 31.54 0.54
CA LYS A 529 5.59 31.10 -0.40
C LYS A 529 5.23 31.37 -1.86
N VAL A 530 3.94 31.41 -2.16
CA VAL A 530 3.39 31.86 -3.46
C VAL A 530 2.25 32.84 -3.21
N PRO A 531 1.88 33.69 -4.19
CA PRO A 531 0.75 34.60 -3.99
C PRO A 531 -0.55 33.80 -3.79
N LEU A 532 -1.22 34.05 -2.68
CA LEU A 532 -2.44 33.34 -2.28
C LEU A 532 -3.56 33.47 -3.34
N GLN A 533 -3.65 34.63 -4.00
CA GLN A 533 -4.60 34.86 -5.10
C GLN A 533 -4.34 33.96 -6.31
N SER A 534 -3.07 33.67 -6.63
CA SER A 534 -2.72 32.77 -7.74
C SER A 534 -3.10 31.33 -7.42
N ALA A 535 -2.91 30.90 -6.17
CA ALA A 535 -3.36 29.58 -5.71
C ALA A 535 -4.90 29.45 -5.73
N HIS A 536 -5.61 30.51 -5.33
CA HIS A 536 -7.08 30.55 -5.41
C HIS A 536 -7.58 30.59 -6.86
N LEU A 537 -6.87 31.29 -7.75
CA LEU A 537 -7.15 31.25 -9.19
C LEU A 537 -7.06 29.82 -9.72
N TYR A 538 -6.01 29.07 -9.34
CA TYR A 538 -5.87 27.67 -9.74
C TYR A 538 -7.07 26.83 -9.29
N TYR A 539 -7.49 26.94 -8.03
CA TYR A 539 -8.70 26.30 -7.52
C TYR A 539 -9.94 26.66 -8.37
N ASN A 540 -10.22 27.95 -8.58
CA ASN A 540 -11.39 28.43 -9.31
C ASN A 540 -11.42 27.97 -10.78
N VAL A 541 -10.26 27.92 -11.42
CA VAL A 541 -10.13 27.45 -12.81
C VAL A 541 -10.50 25.97 -12.92
N THR A 542 -10.09 25.12 -11.97
CA THR A 542 -10.49 23.70 -11.97
C THR A 542 -12.01 23.53 -11.83
N GLU A 543 -12.65 24.32 -10.97
CA GLU A 543 -14.11 24.35 -10.82
C GLU A 543 -14.82 24.83 -12.09
N LYS A 544 -14.28 25.86 -12.74
CA LYS A 544 -14.81 26.38 -14.01
C LYS A 544 -14.80 25.30 -15.08
N VAL A 545 -13.69 24.56 -15.22
CA VAL A 545 -13.58 23.45 -16.19
C VAL A 545 -14.59 22.36 -15.86
N ARG A 546 -14.70 21.93 -14.59
CA ARG A 546 -15.65 20.90 -14.16
C ARG A 546 -17.10 21.24 -14.55
N ARG A 547 -17.52 22.48 -14.31
CA ARG A 547 -18.88 22.97 -14.66
C ARG A 547 -19.11 23.01 -16.17
N VAL A 548 -18.11 23.44 -16.94
CA VAL A 548 -18.17 23.45 -18.40
C VAL A 548 -18.33 22.03 -18.96
N MET A 549 -17.54 21.07 -18.46
CA MET A 549 -17.63 19.67 -18.90
C MET A 549 -18.96 19.03 -18.52
N ALA A 550 -19.42 19.22 -17.29
CA ALA A 550 -20.71 18.71 -16.84
C ALA A 550 -21.88 19.24 -17.68
N SER A 551 -21.84 20.54 -18.04
CA SER A 551 -22.85 21.15 -18.92
C SER A 551 -22.81 20.58 -20.33
N TYR A 552 -21.64 20.53 -20.96
CA TYR A 552 -21.53 20.11 -22.36
C TYR A 552 -21.97 18.66 -22.60
N PHE A 553 -21.61 17.76 -21.68
CA PHE A 553 -21.96 16.34 -21.75
C PHE A 553 -23.34 16.01 -21.16
N HIS A 554 -24.16 17.02 -20.80
CA HIS A 554 -25.49 16.85 -20.22
C HIS A 554 -25.52 15.84 -19.06
N LEU A 555 -24.60 15.99 -18.12
CA LEU A 555 -24.51 15.05 -17.00
C LEU A 555 -25.64 15.31 -15.99
N ASP A 556 -26.53 14.33 -15.82
CA ASP A 556 -27.60 14.36 -14.81
C ASP A 556 -27.05 14.20 -13.38
N SER A 557 -25.85 13.62 -13.26
CA SER A 557 -25.16 13.40 -12.00
C SER A 557 -24.03 14.43 -11.79
N PRO A 558 -23.75 14.84 -10.53
CA PRO A 558 -22.60 15.69 -10.23
C PRO A 558 -21.30 15.03 -10.67
N LEU A 559 -20.45 15.84 -11.32
CA LEU A 559 -19.10 15.43 -11.67
C LEU A 559 -18.16 15.74 -10.49
N TYR A 560 -17.53 14.71 -9.92
CA TYR A 560 -16.57 14.82 -8.81
C TYR A 560 -15.13 14.72 -9.34
N PHE A 561 -14.17 15.42 -8.73
CA PHE A 561 -12.76 15.26 -9.08
C PHE A 561 -12.25 13.93 -8.58
N SER A 562 -11.68 13.11 -9.45
CA SER A 562 -10.88 11.93 -9.06
C SER A 562 -9.42 12.32 -8.82
N TYR A 563 -8.87 13.26 -9.59
CA TYR A 563 -7.53 13.80 -9.41
C TYR A 563 -7.37 15.12 -10.18
N SER A 564 -6.69 16.11 -9.58
CA SER A 564 -6.47 17.43 -10.16
C SER A 564 -5.00 17.81 -10.15
N HIS A 565 -4.38 17.96 -11.33
CA HIS A 565 -2.94 18.16 -11.42
C HIS A 565 -2.56 19.23 -12.43
N LEU A 566 -1.91 20.28 -11.95
CA LEU A 566 -1.25 21.26 -12.79
C LEU A 566 0.16 20.72 -13.04
N VAL A 567 0.49 20.53 -14.31
CA VAL A 567 1.66 19.80 -14.76
C VAL A 567 2.38 20.54 -15.87
N CYS A 568 3.71 20.61 -15.79
CA CYS A 568 4.57 21.04 -16.88
C CYS A 568 5.55 19.93 -17.30
N ARG A 569 5.81 19.86 -18.60
CA ARG A 569 6.83 19.00 -19.21
C ARG A 569 7.84 19.85 -19.94
N THR A 570 9.12 19.69 -19.61
CA THR A 570 10.21 20.47 -20.23
C THR A 570 11.11 19.56 -21.05
N ALA A 571 11.37 19.91 -22.30
CA ALA A 571 12.31 19.17 -23.15
C ALA A 571 13.74 19.24 -22.59
N ILE A 572 14.47 18.12 -22.63
CA ILE A 572 15.90 18.06 -22.32
C ILE A 572 16.67 18.14 -23.64
N GLU A 573 17.35 19.26 -23.90
CA GLU A 573 17.95 19.55 -25.22
C GLU A 573 18.89 18.45 -25.72
N GLU A 574 19.68 17.85 -24.83
CA GLU A 574 20.67 16.81 -25.16
C GLU A 574 20.03 15.46 -25.51
N ALA A 575 18.74 15.27 -25.20
CA ALA A 575 18.02 14.01 -25.33
C ALA A 575 16.94 14.02 -26.44
N GLN A 576 16.97 14.99 -27.36
CA GLN A 576 15.98 15.11 -28.45
C GLN A 576 16.42 14.49 -29.78
N ALA A 577 17.73 14.23 -29.97
CA ALA A 577 18.24 13.70 -31.23
C ALA A 577 17.69 12.29 -31.52
N GLU A 578 17.12 12.08 -32.71
CA GLU A 578 16.59 10.80 -33.21
C GLU A 578 15.38 10.19 -32.44
N ARG A 579 14.72 10.99 -31.60
CA ARG A 579 13.58 10.55 -30.78
C ARG A 579 12.38 10.10 -31.61
N LYS A 580 11.76 8.97 -31.24
CA LYS A 580 10.57 8.39 -31.90
C LYS A 580 9.39 8.12 -30.95
N ASP A 581 9.61 8.16 -29.64
CA ASP A 581 8.58 8.05 -28.61
C ASP A 581 7.77 9.34 -28.46
N GLY A 582 6.56 9.22 -27.94
CA GLY A 582 5.74 10.36 -27.54
C GLY A 582 6.10 10.86 -26.14
N SER A 583 5.60 12.04 -25.76
CA SER A 583 5.64 12.50 -24.37
C SER A 583 4.82 11.57 -23.47
N HIS A 584 3.65 11.13 -23.94
CA HIS A 584 2.82 10.17 -23.24
C HIS A 584 2.40 9.08 -24.22
N PRO A 585 2.65 7.78 -23.93
CA PRO A 585 2.19 6.70 -24.79
C PRO A 585 0.67 6.69 -24.90
N VAL A 586 0.17 6.03 -25.95
CA VAL A 586 -1.27 5.85 -26.13
C VAL A 586 -1.83 5.00 -25.00
N HIS A 587 -2.88 5.50 -24.37
CA HIS A 587 -3.54 4.87 -23.24
C HIS A 587 -5.04 5.21 -23.21
N VAL A 588 -5.76 4.56 -22.32
CA VAL A 588 -7.14 4.88 -21.96
C VAL A 588 -7.18 5.15 -20.46
N ASP A 589 -7.91 6.18 -20.04
CA ASP A 589 -7.84 6.68 -18.66
C ASP A 589 -8.49 5.76 -17.63
N ASN A 590 -9.42 4.89 -18.04
CA ASN A 590 -10.17 4.01 -17.13
C ASN A 590 -10.05 2.51 -17.41
N CYS A 591 -9.20 2.08 -18.35
CA CYS A 591 -8.98 0.66 -18.63
C CYS A 591 -7.58 0.39 -19.19
N ILE A 592 -7.14 -0.86 -19.06
CA ILE A 592 -5.90 -1.35 -19.62
C ILE A 592 -6.11 -1.60 -21.10
N LEU A 593 -5.50 -0.77 -21.95
CA LEU A 593 -5.59 -0.90 -23.40
C LEU A 593 -4.67 -2.02 -23.90
N ASN A 594 -5.26 -3.08 -24.43
CA ASN A 594 -4.55 -4.08 -25.23
C ASN A 594 -4.81 -3.80 -26.72
N ALA A 595 -3.89 -3.08 -27.34
CA ALA A 595 -4.00 -2.65 -28.73
C ALA A 595 -3.91 -3.81 -29.75
N GLU A 596 -3.30 -4.94 -29.39
CA GLU A 596 -3.19 -6.11 -30.26
C GLU A 596 -4.48 -6.91 -30.30
N ALA A 597 -5.14 -7.06 -29.14
CA ALA A 597 -6.42 -7.73 -29.02
C ALA A 597 -7.63 -6.79 -29.25
N LEU A 598 -7.40 -5.48 -29.43
CA LEU A 598 -8.43 -4.45 -29.59
C LEU A 598 -9.44 -4.44 -28.44
N VAL A 599 -8.97 -4.69 -27.23
CA VAL A 599 -9.80 -4.71 -26.01
C VAL A 599 -9.28 -3.72 -24.98
N CYS A 600 -10.20 -3.18 -24.18
CA CYS A 600 -9.86 -2.34 -23.05
C CYS A 600 -10.45 -2.96 -21.78
N ILE A 601 -9.57 -3.43 -20.90
CA ILE A 601 -9.95 -4.25 -19.75
C ILE A 601 -10.08 -3.35 -18.51
N LYS A 602 -11.27 -3.33 -17.90
CA LYS A 602 -11.56 -2.53 -16.70
C LYS A 602 -11.22 -3.32 -15.43
N GLU A 603 -9.93 -3.41 -15.11
CA GLU A 603 -9.45 -4.03 -13.89
C GLU A 603 -8.24 -3.29 -13.30
N PRO A 604 -7.93 -3.44 -12.00
CA PRO A 604 -6.70 -2.91 -11.41
C PRO A 604 -5.46 -3.39 -12.20
N PRO A 605 -4.47 -2.54 -12.48
CA PRO A 605 -4.23 -1.22 -11.87
C PRO A 605 -4.94 -0.04 -12.55
N ALA A 606 -5.85 -0.25 -13.52
CA ALA A 606 -6.56 0.86 -14.15
C ALA A 606 -7.52 1.56 -13.17
N TYR A 607 -7.67 2.87 -13.32
CA TYR A 607 -8.64 3.67 -12.58
C TYR A 607 -10.04 3.51 -13.18
N THR A 608 -10.65 2.34 -12.99
CA THR A 608 -11.92 1.93 -13.62
C THR A 608 -13.12 2.82 -13.33
N PHE A 609 -13.01 3.65 -12.28
CA PHE A 609 -14.01 4.61 -11.82
C PHE A 609 -13.90 6.00 -12.48
N ARG A 610 -12.93 6.25 -13.37
CA ARG A 610 -12.86 7.50 -14.13
C ARG A 610 -13.87 7.48 -15.27
N ASP A 611 -14.72 8.50 -15.33
CA ASP A 611 -15.80 8.63 -16.31
C ASP A 611 -15.49 9.68 -17.37
N TYR A 612 -14.91 10.81 -16.95
CA TYR A 612 -14.54 11.92 -17.85
C TYR A 612 -13.16 12.49 -17.51
N SER A 613 -12.49 13.00 -18.53
CA SER A 613 -11.19 13.64 -18.43
C SER A 613 -11.25 15.02 -19.08
N ALA A 614 -10.48 15.97 -18.55
CA ALA A 614 -10.27 17.27 -19.17
C ALA A 614 -8.82 17.72 -19.05
N ILE A 615 -8.32 18.38 -20.09
CA ILE A 615 -7.00 18.98 -20.14
C ILE A 615 -7.14 20.44 -20.54
N LEU A 616 -6.76 21.37 -19.66
CA LEU A 616 -6.72 22.80 -19.93
C LEU A 616 -5.29 23.25 -20.19
N TYR A 617 -5.02 23.77 -21.38
CA TYR A 617 -3.68 24.22 -21.79
C TYR A 617 -3.40 25.66 -21.35
N LEU A 618 -2.17 25.89 -20.87
CA LEU A 618 -1.76 27.20 -20.35
C LEU A 618 -0.89 27.98 -21.32
N ASN A 619 -0.27 27.34 -22.30
CA ASN A 619 0.72 27.97 -23.18
C ASN A 619 0.86 27.30 -24.54
N ALA A 620 1.62 27.93 -25.45
CA ALA A 620 1.86 27.49 -26.83
C ALA A 620 3.32 27.71 -27.31
N ASP A 621 4.18 28.25 -26.46
CA ASP A 621 5.58 28.60 -26.73
C ASP A 621 6.51 27.38 -26.58
N PHE A 622 6.16 26.29 -27.25
CA PHE A 622 6.94 25.05 -27.31
C PHE A 622 6.72 24.33 -28.64
N ASP A 623 7.64 23.42 -28.99
CA ASP A 623 7.53 22.61 -30.21
C ASP A 623 7.02 21.19 -29.87
N GLY A 624 6.10 20.67 -30.68
CA GLY A 624 5.50 19.34 -30.49
C GLY A 624 4.39 19.33 -29.45
N GLY A 625 4.28 18.28 -28.63
CA GLY A 625 3.35 18.25 -27.49
C GLY A 625 1.84 18.17 -27.80
N ASN A 626 1.46 17.90 -29.05
CA ASN A 626 0.06 17.78 -29.45
C ASN A 626 -0.61 16.55 -28.82
N LEU A 627 -1.83 16.73 -28.33
CA LEU A 627 -2.69 15.61 -27.92
C LEU A 627 -3.27 14.98 -29.19
N PHE A 628 -3.27 13.67 -29.29
CA PHE A 628 -3.90 12.96 -30.39
C PHE A 628 -4.74 11.80 -29.87
N PHE A 629 -5.86 11.55 -30.54
CA PHE A 629 -6.74 10.41 -30.31
C PHE A 629 -6.46 9.32 -31.34
N THR A 630 -6.64 8.07 -30.95
CA THR A 630 -6.49 6.92 -31.84
C THR A 630 -7.72 6.01 -31.80
N GLU A 631 -7.80 5.09 -32.75
CA GLU A 631 -8.60 3.87 -32.61
C GLU A 631 -7.99 2.96 -31.51
N LEU A 632 -8.68 1.87 -31.18
CA LEU A 632 -8.22 0.87 -30.20
C LEU A 632 -6.88 0.20 -30.58
N ASP A 633 -6.47 0.28 -31.85
CA ASP A 633 -5.20 -0.25 -32.34
C ASP A 633 -3.96 0.55 -31.91
N ALA A 634 -4.17 1.67 -31.20
CA ALA A 634 -3.14 2.62 -30.76
C ALA A 634 -2.24 3.20 -31.86
N LYS A 635 -2.60 3.03 -33.14
CA LYS A 635 -1.80 3.40 -34.31
C LYS A 635 -2.54 4.36 -35.23
N THR A 636 -3.84 4.12 -35.46
CA THR A 636 -4.65 4.90 -36.37
C THR A 636 -5.10 6.19 -35.68
N VAL A 637 -4.41 7.29 -35.96
CA VAL A 637 -4.74 8.61 -35.41
C VAL A 637 -6.05 9.13 -36.02
N THR A 638 -7.03 9.41 -35.16
CA THR A 638 -8.36 9.88 -35.58
C THR A 638 -8.49 11.40 -35.54
N ALA A 639 -7.81 12.04 -34.59
CA ALA A 639 -7.82 13.49 -34.42
C ALA A 639 -6.59 13.97 -33.65
N GLU A 640 -6.23 15.25 -33.85
CA GLU A 640 -5.11 15.90 -33.17
C GLU A 640 -5.53 17.29 -32.71
N VAL A 641 -5.12 17.65 -31.49
CA VAL A 641 -5.42 18.93 -30.86
C VAL A 641 -4.12 19.62 -30.47
N GLN A 642 -3.88 20.78 -31.07
CA GLN A 642 -2.75 21.63 -30.74
C GLN A 642 -3.02 22.42 -29.45
N PRO A 643 -2.10 22.38 -28.45
CA PRO A 643 -2.22 23.16 -27.23
C PRO A 643 -2.11 24.67 -27.49
N GLN A 644 -2.92 25.45 -26.77
CA GLN A 644 -2.80 26.91 -26.70
C GLN A 644 -3.40 27.42 -25.40
N CYS A 645 -3.01 28.61 -24.93
CA CYS A 645 -3.60 29.20 -23.73
C CYS A 645 -5.14 29.22 -23.80
N GLY A 646 -5.78 28.79 -22.72
CA GLY A 646 -7.22 28.84 -22.57
C GLY A 646 -8.00 27.78 -23.36
N ARG A 647 -7.31 26.87 -24.06
CA ARG A 647 -7.93 25.73 -24.75
C ARG A 647 -8.12 24.57 -23.78
N ALA A 648 -9.37 24.14 -23.60
CA ALA A 648 -9.71 22.92 -22.88
C ALA A 648 -10.12 21.82 -23.86
N VAL A 649 -9.62 20.60 -23.63
CA VAL A 649 -10.10 19.38 -24.27
C VAL A 649 -10.84 18.57 -23.21
N GLY A 650 -12.06 18.15 -23.50
CA GLY A 650 -12.86 17.27 -22.63
C GLY A 650 -13.25 16.02 -23.37
N PHE A 651 -13.19 14.87 -22.71
CA PHE A 651 -13.62 13.60 -23.30
C PHE A 651 -14.02 12.57 -22.23
N SER A 652 -14.83 11.58 -22.58
CA SER A 652 -15.09 10.45 -21.68
C SER A 652 -13.85 9.56 -21.54
N SER A 653 -13.55 9.05 -20.35
CA SER A 653 -12.31 8.33 -20.05
C SER A 653 -12.27 6.88 -20.56
N GLY A 654 -13.31 6.45 -21.27
CA GLY A 654 -13.57 5.07 -21.70
C GLY A 654 -12.86 4.61 -22.97
N THR A 655 -13.19 3.38 -23.37
CA THR A 655 -12.58 2.65 -24.52
C THR A 655 -12.76 3.38 -25.85
N GLU A 656 -13.70 4.33 -25.94
CA GLU A 656 -13.96 5.14 -27.11
C GLU A 656 -12.91 6.25 -27.34
N ASN A 657 -12.09 6.56 -26.33
CA ASN A 657 -11.12 7.65 -26.38
C ASN A 657 -9.67 7.25 -26.05
N PRO A 658 -9.06 6.24 -26.72
CA PRO A 658 -7.62 6.05 -26.68
C PRO A 658 -6.89 7.29 -27.15
N HIS A 659 -5.87 7.73 -26.41
CA HIS A 659 -5.16 8.97 -26.70
C HIS A 659 -3.71 8.98 -26.19
N GLY A 660 -2.89 9.83 -26.79
CA GLY A 660 -1.49 10.03 -26.43
C GLY A 660 -1.03 11.46 -26.66
N VAL A 661 0.22 11.76 -26.30
CA VAL A 661 0.81 13.10 -26.47
C VAL A 661 2.10 12.98 -27.26
N LYS A 662 2.21 13.72 -28.37
CA LYS A 662 3.43 13.79 -29.19
C LYS A 662 4.57 14.40 -28.38
N ALA A 663 5.81 14.02 -28.70
CA ALA A 663 7.02 14.52 -28.04
C ALA A 663 7.05 16.05 -27.95
N VAL A 664 7.44 16.59 -26.79
CA VAL A 664 7.83 18.00 -26.64
C VAL A 664 9.32 18.07 -26.95
N THR A 665 9.68 18.72 -28.06
CA THR A 665 11.07 18.73 -28.56
C THR A 665 11.83 20.00 -28.22
N ARG A 666 11.12 21.07 -27.83
CA ARG A 666 11.71 22.33 -27.39
C ARG A 666 10.75 23.08 -26.48
N GLY A 667 11.27 23.73 -25.44
CA GLY A 667 10.48 24.55 -24.52
C GLY A 667 9.79 23.74 -23.42
N GLN A 668 8.82 24.37 -22.77
CA GLN A 668 8.05 23.79 -21.67
C GLN A 668 6.56 23.84 -22.01
N ARG A 669 5.87 22.71 -21.86
CA ARG A 669 4.42 22.59 -22.05
C ARG A 669 3.74 22.46 -20.70
N CYS A 670 2.82 23.38 -20.38
CA CYS A 670 2.07 23.40 -19.13
C CYS A 670 0.57 23.23 -19.37
N ALA A 671 -0.07 22.39 -18.55
CA ALA A 671 -1.48 22.10 -18.61
C ALA A 671 -2.04 21.76 -17.22
N ILE A 672 -3.35 21.90 -17.04
CA ILE A 672 -4.08 21.34 -15.91
C ILE A 672 -4.80 20.10 -16.42
N ALA A 673 -4.38 18.94 -15.92
CA ALA A 673 -5.04 17.66 -16.16
C ALA A 673 -6.04 17.38 -15.03
N LEU A 674 -7.29 17.10 -15.41
CA LEU A 674 -8.40 16.84 -14.50
C LEU A 674 -9.03 15.51 -14.89
N TRP A 675 -9.16 14.62 -13.92
CA TRP A 675 -9.92 13.39 -14.07
C TRP A 675 -11.13 13.46 -13.16
N PHE A 676 -12.25 12.97 -13.66
CA PHE A 676 -13.53 13.05 -13.00
C PHE A 676 -14.20 11.68 -12.87
N THR A 677 -15.06 11.57 -11.86
CA THR A 677 -15.90 10.41 -11.60
C THR A 677 -17.33 10.85 -11.31
N LEU A 678 -18.29 10.02 -11.67
CA LEU A 678 -19.70 10.17 -11.30
C LEU A 678 -20.00 9.53 -9.94
N ASP A 679 -19.04 8.79 -9.36
CA ASP A 679 -19.15 8.15 -8.06
C ASP A 679 -18.43 8.96 -6.98
N ALA A 680 -19.19 9.58 -6.08
CA ALA A 680 -18.68 10.40 -4.99
C ALA A 680 -17.66 9.66 -4.09
N ARG A 681 -17.72 8.32 -4.01
CA ARG A 681 -16.78 7.50 -3.20
C ARG A 681 -15.35 7.57 -3.71
N HIS A 682 -15.17 7.89 -4.99
CA HIS A 682 -13.86 8.00 -5.64
C HIS A 682 -13.40 9.46 -5.79
N SER A 683 -14.01 10.38 -5.03
CA SER A 683 -13.59 11.78 -4.99
C SER A 683 -12.20 11.94 -4.36
N GLU A 684 -11.37 12.78 -4.97
CA GLU A 684 -10.04 13.16 -4.54
C GLU A 684 -10.09 13.75 -3.12
N ARG A 685 -9.39 13.13 -2.15
CA ARG A 685 -9.35 13.62 -0.77
C ARG A 685 -8.67 14.99 -0.64
N ASP A 686 -7.65 15.26 -1.45
CA ASP A 686 -6.98 16.55 -1.52
C ASP A 686 -7.95 17.67 -1.93
N ARG A 687 -8.96 17.35 -2.76
CA ARG A 687 -9.99 18.31 -3.13
C ARG A 687 -10.83 18.73 -1.92
N VAL A 688 -11.25 17.78 -1.08
CA VAL A 688 -12.03 18.08 0.14
C VAL A 688 -11.25 19.02 1.06
N GLN A 689 -9.96 18.74 1.26
CA GLN A 689 -9.09 19.61 2.07
C GLN A 689 -8.88 20.99 1.43
N ALA A 690 -8.75 21.06 0.10
CA ALA A 690 -8.68 22.32 -0.63
C ALA A 690 -9.98 23.13 -0.47
N ASP A 691 -11.15 22.48 -0.55
CA ASP A 691 -12.45 23.14 -0.37
C ASP A 691 -12.56 23.75 1.04
N ASP A 692 -12.16 23.01 2.08
CA ASP A 692 -12.20 23.50 3.46
C ASP A 692 -11.19 24.62 3.70
N LEU A 693 -9.99 24.53 3.10
CA LEU A 693 -9.00 25.59 3.18
C LEU A 693 -9.45 26.85 2.44
N VAL A 694 -10.12 26.72 1.29
CA VAL A 694 -10.70 27.87 0.58
C VAL A 694 -11.82 28.50 1.40
N LYS A 695 -12.69 27.69 2.02
CA LYS A 695 -13.71 28.21 2.94
C LYS A 695 -13.05 28.97 4.09
N MET A 696 -12.00 28.45 4.71
CA MET A 696 -11.30 29.13 5.80
C MET A 696 -10.63 30.43 5.36
N LEU A 697 -9.93 30.44 4.22
CA LEU A 697 -9.10 31.56 3.78
C LEU A 697 -9.88 32.66 3.06
N PHE A 698 -11.04 32.33 2.47
CA PHE A 698 -11.78 33.25 1.59
C PHE A 698 -13.27 33.38 1.91
N SER A 699 -13.78 32.74 2.97
CA SER A 699 -15.12 33.09 3.46
C SER A 699 -15.06 34.42 4.23
N PRO A 700 -16.03 35.33 4.04
CA PRO A 700 -16.15 36.50 4.90
C PRO A 700 -16.59 36.02 6.29
N GLU A 701 -15.73 36.14 7.31
CA GLU A 701 -16.15 35.97 8.69
C GLU A 701 -17.22 37.02 9.04
N GLU A 702 -18.29 36.54 9.69
CA GLU A 702 -19.18 37.35 10.50
C GLU A 702 -18.32 38.25 11.39
N THR A 703 -18.40 39.55 11.12
CA THR A 703 -17.73 40.55 11.94
C THR A 703 -18.38 40.53 13.30
N ASP A 704 -17.57 40.30 14.33
CA ASP A 704 -17.88 40.53 15.74
C ASP A 704 -18.69 41.83 15.91
N LEU A 705 -20.00 41.69 16.11
CA LEU A 705 -20.81 42.72 16.74
C LEU A 705 -20.52 42.60 18.25
N PRO A 706 -20.05 43.67 18.92
CA PRO A 706 -19.69 43.58 20.32
C PRO A 706 -20.92 43.24 21.16
N HIS A 707 -20.75 42.23 22.02
CA HIS A 707 -21.62 41.94 23.16
C HIS A 707 -21.80 43.19 24.03
N GLU A 708 -22.95 43.85 23.93
CA GLU A 708 -23.46 44.65 25.05
C GLU A 708 -24.02 43.69 26.11
N GLN A 709 -23.39 43.69 27.28
CA GLN A 709 -23.93 43.03 28.47
C GLN A 709 -25.13 43.81 29.03
N PRO A 710 -26.05 43.12 29.74
CA PRO A 710 -27.37 43.64 30.08
C PRO A 710 -27.30 44.60 31.27
N GLN A 711 -27.75 45.85 31.10
CA GLN A 711 -28.11 46.72 32.21
C GLN A 711 -29.60 46.60 32.53
N GLU A 712 -29.85 46.59 33.83
CA GLU A 712 -31.08 46.25 34.54
C GLU A 712 -32.32 47.04 34.09
N ALA A 713 -33.45 46.34 34.02
CA ALA A 713 -34.76 46.95 33.95
C ALA A 713 -35.23 47.37 35.36
N GLN A 714 -35.34 48.67 35.62
CA GLN A 714 -36.32 49.22 36.57
C GLN A 714 -37.00 50.48 36.01
N GLU A 715 -38.28 50.28 35.66
CA GLU A 715 -39.47 51.14 35.75
C GLU A 715 -39.37 52.68 35.63
N GLY A 716 -40.17 53.23 34.70
CA GLY A 716 -40.66 54.62 34.77
C GLY A 716 -41.26 55.16 33.45
N PRO A 717 -42.51 55.66 33.38
CA PRO A 717 -43.28 55.78 32.13
C PRO A 717 -43.32 57.25 31.55
N PRO A 718 -44.24 57.66 30.66
CA PRO A 718 -44.01 57.81 29.20
C PRO A 718 -44.24 59.23 28.59
N LYS A 719 -43.63 59.49 27.42
CA LYS A 719 -43.96 60.53 26.37
C LYS A 719 -43.91 62.02 26.84
N PRO A 720 -43.96 63.09 25.97
CA PRO A 720 -44.24 63.19 24.52
C PRO A 720 -43.24 64.08 23.70
N VAL A 721 -43.09 63.88 22.37
CA VAL A 721 -43.60 64.67 21.21
C VAL A 721 -43.07 66.12 21.06
N GLN A 722 -42.75 66.46 19.79
CA GLN A 722 -42.45 67.77 19.15
C GLN A 722 -40.95 68.07 19.06
N GLY A 723 -40.37 68.44 17.91
CA GLY A 723 -40.92 68.99 16.68
C GLY A 723 -40.24 70.33 16.38
N SER A 724 -39.88 70.54 15.10
CA SER A 724 -39.46 71.80 14.44
C SER A 724 -38.11 72.41 14.87
N VAL A 725 -37.10 72.45 13.99
CA VAL A 725 -36.87 73.37 12.84
C VAL A 725 -36.42 74.77 13.28
N SER A 726 -35.23 75.18 12.80
CA SER A 726 -34.93 76.44 12.09
C SER A 726 -33.43 76.76 12.27
N SER A 727 -32.64 76.76 11.18
CA SER A 727 -32.12 77.95 10.47
C SER A 727 -31.42 78.94 11.41
N SER A 728 -30.23 79.48 11.18
CA SER A 728 -29.43 79.63 9.97
C SER A 728 -28.17 80.39 10.37
N GLU A 729 -27.12 80.18 9.59
CA GLU A 729 -26.14 81.18 9.18
C GLU A 729 -25.06 81.73 10.13
N SER A 730 -23.94 81.94 9.44
CA SER A 730 -22.75 82.71 9.78
C SER A 730 -21.79 82.01 10.73
N GLY A 731 -20.57 81.66 10.34
CA GLY A 731 -19.79 82.10 9.21
C GLY A 731 -18.39 82.44 9.71
N HIS A 732 -17.44 82.08 8.86
CA HIS A 732 -16.08 82.60 8.79
C HIS A 732 -14.94 81.91 9.55
N LYS A 733 -14.00 81.52 8.67
CA LYS A 733 -12.55 81.66 8.72
C LYS A 733 -11.79 80.67 9.57
N ASP A 734 -10.65 80.17 9.15
CA ASP A 734 -9.95 79.99 7.87
C ASP A 734 -8.62 79.40 8.34
N GLU A 735 -8.12 78.41 7.61
CA GLU A 735 -6.73 77.93 7.61
C GLU A 735 -6.21 77.35 8.95
N LEU A 736 -5.87 76.07 9.06
CA LEU A 736 -5.18 75.15 8.15
C LEU A 736 -5.64 73.71 8.37
#